data_AF-A0A933CBL4-F1
#
_entry.id   AF-A0A933CBL4-F1
#
_cell.length_a   1.000
_cell.length_b   1.000
_cell.length_c   1.000
_cell.angle_alpha   90.00
_cell.angle_beta   90.00
_cell.angle_gamma   90.00
#
_symmetry.space_group_name_H-M   'P 1'
#
loop_
_entity.id
_entity.type
_entity.pdbx_description
1 polymer ?
#
loop_
_entity_poly.entity_id
_entity_poly.type
_entity_poly.pdbx_seq_one_letter_code
_entity_poly.pdbx_strand_id
1 'polypeptide(L)'
;MRAFALALALACPARALQLAVEPVPVVLAPVAARAAPVLTAPASAATSLAIPGLGLPPVIAAPVLGAAIAPADPLGGLAPAPGISDAASAEPNGDREPAELASASAGRPFGERADAPAPAVAGAYTRESLRRFMTSGPSPEERGRAFLWVEGAELLPEGLRAGWSSNKVQSPEHGRRRFRARGLLRRRDHGIYIDPLDEDARRVEVPEEAAAGIAPNTVVEGRSAGDGRVEVHRVGSYPQDMVVGRIVTGKGGPMLAPLLGPKHTLYGDVPLAADVAGLADGRIVQAFVRRDRGTFEAVPLEDLGDRLTPEVAARDIALRKGARGHFERQVIEQAEATGRANAPAADFARIRAALAGNRRGLHAEDLGEVPFVTIDPPGASDLDDAFAIVKRADGGFAWYLATADIGRYAPPGSPAFRDAARRGNTFYTLDPKTFPAAPMTHPVLSKDVASLLAGKDSLAIVTRMEFDAFGRPEPDKTDVFLGLVHVQGRYTYEQVAALWDQKGSLPHAEQIGVARELAGLLHARDVKAGKLVFDIPRPRYARGADGEWTSALAQDDPRAAESHRLIEELKVYGNRALKRKLDAIAQEFGVPILMRVHEPGTDEKNRQAREQLRELGVPWPEDEELNQYLERLQARADLAADVKLSARLTALRSRNAARISVIDTAGHEGLGLEAGAYTHTSAGIRRFTDLYNLSLLTAYLEGRDPRETYRLIRQDLKSLGFESLEELAAHLTGRERAHKEMRWDMDDFMALYQLAKPGVRGRPLEGRVVYRSNGRTPFAIVQLREPSVEVTVHGDDARRLKLNQQVEVTVRSVDLANMDWRYALDGAGLRPEDGRRERPRGAEARRR
;
A
#
# COMPACT_ATOMS: atom_id res chain seq x y z
N MET A 1 20.76 -34.79 -29.07
CA MET A 1 20.96 -35.17 -30.49
C MET A 1 19.59 -35.22 -31.17
N ARG A 2 19.39 -34.36 -32.18
CA ARG A 2 18.37 -34.38 -33.24
C ARG A 2 16.90 -34.58 -32.84
N ALA A 3 16.21 -33.46 -32.61
CA ALA A 3 14.98 -33.06 -33.32
C ALA A 3 14.25 -31.95 -32.53
N PHE A 4 14.77 -30.72 -32.51
CA PHE A 4 13.97 -29.52 -32.16
C PHE A 4 14.69 -28.25 -32.64
N ALA A 5 15.13 -28.29 -33.91
CA ALA A 5 15.75 -27.16 -34.60
C ALA A 5 15.17 -27.11 -36.01
N LEU A 6 14.02 -26.43 -36.18
CA LEU A 6 13.60 -25.74 -37.39
C LEU A 6 12.19 -25.15 -37.18
N ALA A 7 12.11 -23.86 -36.82
CA ALA A 7 11.00 -22.94 -37.17
C ALA A 7 11.17 -21.61 -36.44
N LEU A 8 12.25 -20.86 -36.73
CA LEU A 8 12.35 -19.42 -36.48
C LEU A 8 13.53 -18.85 -37.26
N ALA A 9 13.40 -18.93 -38.57
CA ALA A 9 14.11 -18.08 -39.52
C ALA A 9 13.07 -17.67 -40.56
N LEU A 10 12.59 -16.43 -40.50
CA LEU A 10 12.16 -15.61 -41.63
C LEU A 10 11.58 -14.27 -41.13
N ALA A 11 11.95 -13.20 -41.83
CA ALA A 11 11.47 -11.82 -41.77
C ALA A 11 12.13 -10.84 -40.79
N CYS A 12 13.40 -10.55 -41.07
CA CYS A 12 14.00 -9.22 -40.93
C CYS A 12 14.20 -8.66 -42.35
N PRO A 13 13.97 -7.36 -42.63
CA PRO A 13 14.66 -6.70 -43.73
C PRO A 13 15.57 -5.59 -43.20
N ALA A 14 16.85 -5.75 -43.52
CA ALA A 14 17.91 -4.76 -43.36
C ALA A 14 17.78 -3.61 -44.36
N ARG A 15 18.41 -2.47 -44.02
CA ARG A 15 19.12 -1.66 -45.02
C ARG A 15 20.38 -1.07 -44.40
N ALA A 16 21.51 -1.50 -44.94
CA ALA A 16 22.85 -1.00 -44.67
C ALA A 16 23.18 0.19 -45.58
N LEU A 17 24.07 1.07 -45.12
CA LEU A 17 25.01 1.77 -46.00
C LEU A 17 26.38 1.80 -45.31
N GLN A 18 27.36 1.17 -45.96
CA GLN A 18 28.79 1.22 -45.61
C GLN A 18 29.41 2.50 -46.16
N LEU A 19 30.37 3.07 -45.43
CA LEU A 19 31.54 3.73 -46.02
C LEU A 19 32.73 3.48 -45.09
N ALA A 20 33.80 2.94 -45.68
CA ALA A 20 35.09 2.63 -45.06
C ALA A 20 36.08 3.78 -45.29
N VAL A 21 36.94 4.09 -44.31
CA VAL A 21 38.25 4.74 -44.51
C VAL A 21 39.24 4.24 -43.45
N GLU A 22 40.47 4.02 -43.90
CA GLU A 22 41.64 3.34 -43.33
C GLU A 22 42.30 3.98 -42.09
N PRO A 23 43.19 3.24 -41.37
CA PRO A 23 44.06 3.80 -40.34
C PRO A 23 45.48 4.10 -40.88
N VAL A 24 46.03 5.28 -40.55
CA VAL A 24 47.46 5.59 -40.71
C VAL A 24 48.03 6.16 -39.39
N PRO A 25 49.27 5.81 -38.99
CA PRO A 25 49.79 5.94 -37.63
C PRO A 25 50.87 7.04 -37.48
N VAL A 26 51.09 7.58 -36.27
CA VAL A 26 52.31 8.36 -35.92
C VAL A 26 52.68 8.23 -34.42
N VAL A 27 53.64 7.34 -34.10
CA VAL A 27 55.04 7.60 -33.64
C VAL A 27 55.35 8.46 -32.38
N LEU A 28 55.96 7.75 -31.38
CA LEU A 28 57.13 7.99 -30.50
C LEU A 28 57.23 9.11 -29.40
N ALA A 29 57.21 8.63 -28.14
CA ALA A 29 58.38 8.45 -27.21
C ALA A 29 58.76 9.58 -26.17
N PRO A 30 59.70 9.32 -25.22
CA PRO A 30 59.41 9.28 -23.76
C PRO A 30 60.45 10.02 -22.87
N VAL A 31 60.29 10.01 -21.54
CA VAL A 31 61.41 10.22 -20.56
C VAL A 31 61.06 9.40 -19.30
N ALA A 32 61.64 8.20 -19.10
CA ALA A 32 62.90 7.90 -18.37
C ALA A 32 62.77 8.11 -16.84
N ALA A 33 63.29 7.30 -15.92
CA ALA A 33 63.95 6.00 -15.81
C ALA A 33 63.99 5.74 -14.27
N ARG A 34 64.08 4.54 -13.67
CA ARG A 34 65.19 3.56 -13.62
C ARG A 34 64.71 2.50 -12.59
N ALA A 35 64.63 1.22 -12.97
CA ALA A 35 65.59 0.15 -12.67
C ALA A 35 65.62 -0.26 -11.16
N ALA A 36 65.02 -1.40 -10.73
CA ALA A 36 65.43 -2.82 -10.91
C ALA A 36 66.24 -3.34 -9.68
N PRO A 37 66.42 -4.66 -9.41
CA PRO A 37 65.55 -5.82 -9.70
C PRO A 37 65.62 -7.01 -8.67
N VAL A 38 64.98 -8.13 -9.05
CA VAL A 38 65.29 -9.58 -8.84
C VAL A 38 65.08 -10.26 -7.46
N LEU A 39 64.27 -11.35 -7.38
CA LEU A 39 64.64 -12.77 -7.60
C LEU A 39 63.49 -13.76 -7.23
N THR A 40 63.00 -14.48 -8.26
CA THR A 40 62.70 -15.94 -8.36
C THR A 40 62.01 -16.74 -7.24
N ALA A 41 60.78 -17.23 -7.53
CA ALA A 41 60.24 -18.63 -7.61
C ALA A 41 60.76 -19.78 -6.68
N PRO A 42 60.09 -20.96 -6.53
CA PRO A 42 58.69 -21.39 -6.80
C PRO A 42 58.01 -22.29 -5.71
N ALA A 43 56.73 -22.62 -5.92
CA ALA A 43 56.00 -23.89 -5.65
C ALA A 43 55.86 -24.53 -4.23
N SER A 44 54.58 -24.80 -3.88
CA SER A 44 54.00 -26.12 -3.52
C SER A 44 53.23 -26.23 -2.18
N ALA A 45 52.15 -27.01 -2.29
CA ALA A 45 51.52 -27.90 -1.31
C ALA A 45 50.79 -27.34 -0.06
N ALA A 46 49.48 -27.62 -0.09
CA ALA A 46 48.56 -27.91 1.00
C ALA A 46 49.14 -28.12 2.41
N THR A 47 48.57 -27.42 3.40
CA THR A 47 48.27 -28.01 4.72
C THR A 47 47.09 -27.27 5.37
N SER A 48 46.15 -28.06 5.90
CA SER A 48 45.10 -27.69 6.85
C SER A 48 45.68 -26.92 8.05
N LEU A 49 45.04 -25.82 8.46
CA LEU A 49 45.16 -25.29 9.82
C LEU A 49 43.96 -24.41 10.15
N ALA A 50 43.24 -24.82 11.19
CA ALA A 50 42.20 -24.05 11.87
C ALA A 50 42.76 -22.74 12.43
N ILE A 51 41.98 -21.66 12.36
CA ILE A 51 42.22 -20.42 13.09
C ILE A 51 40.92 -19.98 13.78
N PRO A 52 40.98 -19.61 15.08
CA PRO A 52 39.83 -19.43 15.96
C PRO A 52 39.21 -18.02 15.89
N GLY A 53 38.05 -17.91 16.55
CA GLY A 53 37.18 -16.74 16.59
C GLY A 53 37.83 -15.43 17.06
N LEU A 54 37.37 -14.36 16.44
CA LEU A 54 37.62 -12.98 16.85
C LEU A 54 36.60 -12.60 17.94
N GLY A 55 37.10 -12.49 19.17
CA GLY A 55 36.38 -11.89 20.29
C GLY A 55 36.30 -10.37 20.15
N LEU A 56 35.18 -9.82 20.59
CA LEU A 56 34.97 -8.40 20.81
C LEU A 56 35.86 -7.90 21.96
N PRO A 57 36.39 -6.66 21.91
CA PRO A 57 37.18 -6.11 23.00
C PRO A 57 36.28 -5.71 24.20
N PRO A 58 36.78 -5.85 25.45
CA PRO A 58 36.03 -5.47 26.65
C PRO A 58 35.98 -3.94 26.79
N VAL A 59 34.81 -3.43 27.19
CA VAL A 59 34.61 -2.03 27.57
C VAL A 59 35.32 -1.77 28.90
N ILE A 60 36.19 -0.77 28.92
CA ILE A 60 36.92 -0.30 30.10
C ILE A 60 35.95 0.48 31.00
N ALA A 61 35.70 -0.03 32.20
CA ALA A 61 35.06 0.72 33.28
C ALA A 61 36.12 1.51 34.05
N ALA A 62 35.92 2.83 34.18
CA ALA A 62 36.70 3.68 35.09
C ALA A 62 36.09 3.64 36.51
N PRO A 63 36.90 3.71 37.59
CA PRO A 63 36.43 3.48 38.94
C PRO A 63 35.89 4.77 39.59
N VAL A 64 34.75 4.67 40.26
CA VAL A 64 34.35 5.63 41.30
C VAL A 64 34.55 4.96 42.66
N LEU A 65 35.47 5.50 43.44
CA LEU A 65 35.73 5.16 44.82
C LEU A 65 34.49 5.42 45.68
N GLY A 66 34.13 4.42 46.49
CA GLY A 66 32.94 4.43 47.32
C GLY A 66 33.05 5.24 48.61
N ALA A 67 31.89 5.50 49.18
CA ALA A 67 31.69 5.56 50.62
C ALA A 67 30.34 4.91 50.95
N ALA A 68 30.38 3.98 51.90
CA ALA A 68 29.28 3.16 52.37
C ALA A 68 28.21 3.96 53.12
N ILE A 69 26.98 3.43 53.17
CA ILE A 69 26.17 3.16 54.38
C ILE A 69 24.87 2.45 53.92
N ALA A 70 24.51 1.35 54.58
CA ALA A 70 23.26 0.60 54.43
C ALA A 70 22.23 1.02 55.51
N PRO A 71 21.06 0.37 55.60
CA PRO A 71 19.82 0.62 54.88
C PRO A 71 18.72 1.20 55.78
N ALA A 72 17.74 1.93 55.23
CA ALA A 72 16.46 2.18 55.89
C ALA A 72 15.37 2.60 54.89
N ASP A 73 14.33 1.78 54.76
CA ASP A 73 12.95 2.25 54.54
C ASP A 73 12.38 2.59 55.93
N PRO A 74 11.52 3.61 56.11
CA PRO A 74 10.13 3.48 55.68
C PRO A 74 9.37 4.78 55.29
N LEU A 75 8.29 4.60 54.52
CA LEU A 75 6.99 5.32 54.51
C LEU A 75 6.93 6.82 54.88
N GLY A 76 6.39 7.64 53.96
CA GLY A 76 5.79 8.94 54.29
C GLY A 76 5.46 9.80 53.06
N GLY A 77 4.18 10.03 52.79
CA GLY A 77 3.68 10.79 51.63
C GLY A 77 3.51 12.30 51.82
N LEU A 78 2.91 12.91 50.78
CA LEU A 78 2.33 14.27 50.66
C LEU A 78 3.39 15.40 50.50
N ALA A 79 3.27 16.42 49.64
CA ALA A 79 2.19 16.95 48.81
C ALA A 79 2.78 17.81 47.65
N PRO A 80 2.00 18.19 46.62
CA PRO A 80 2.39 19.22 45.63
C PRO A 80 1.82 20.61 45.97
N ALA A 81 2.54 21.68 45.62
CA ALA A 81 2.05 23.06 45.57
C ALA A 81 3.01 23.94 44.73
N PRO A 82 2.63 25.14 44.26
CA PRO A 82 1.30 25.73 44.07
C PRO A 82 1.07 26.31 42.65
N GLY A 83 -0.18 26.71 42.36
CA GLY A 83 -0.63 27.30 41.10
C GLY A 83 -0.63 28.83 41.03
N ILE A 84 -1.28 29.34 39.97
CA ILE A 84 -1.75 30.72 39.72
C ILE A 84 -3.02 30.52 38.87
N SER A 85 -4.24 30.58 39.40
CA SER A 85 -5.08 31.69 39.89
C SER A 85 -5.87 32.43 38.79
N ASP A 86 -7.20 32.32 38.94
CA ASP A 86 -8.21 33.39 38.82
C ASP A 86 -8.72 33.77 37.41
N ALA A 87 -10.02 33.95 37.15
CA ALA A 87 -11.18 34.16 38.01
C ALA A 87 -12.50 34.33 37.21
N ALA A 88 -13.61 34.24 37.97
CA ALA A 88 -14.95 34.83 37.81
C ALA A 88 -15.95 34.12 36.86
N SER A 89 -17.09 33.50 37.25
CA SER A 89 -18.08 33.58 38.36
C SER A 89 -19.45 34.07 37.85
N ALA A 90 -20.47 33.20 37.90
CA ALA A 90 -21.85 33.51 38.32
C ALA A 90 -22.72 32.22 38.34
N GLU A 91 -23.23 31.90 39.53
CA GLU A 91 -24.14 30.79 39.92
C GLU A 91 -25.61 31.30 40.06
N PRO A 92 -26.61 30.51 40.53
CA PRO A 92 -26.92 29.08 40.35
C PRO A 92 -28.44 28.81 40.14
N ASN A 93 -28.82 27.55 39.89
CA ASN A 93 -29.87 26.83 40.64
C ASN A 93 -30.14 25.42 40.10
N GLY A 94 -30.20 24.43 40.99
CA GLY A 94 -31.14 23.31 40.89
C GLY A 94 -30.58 21.89 40.82
N ASP A 95 -30.17 21.35 41.98
CA ASP A 95 -30.45 20.01 42.50
C ASP A 95 -30.26 18.75 41.63
N ARG A 96 -29.22 17.97 41.93
CA ARG A 96 -29.29 16.65 42.62
C ARG A 96 -27.92 15.92 42.57
N GLU A 97 -27.54 15.40 43.73
CA GLU A 97 -26.24 14.82 44.09
C GLU A 97 -26.35 13.25 44.21
N PRO A 98 -25.31 12.47 44.60
CA PRO A 98 -24.53 11.58 43.72
C PRO A 98 -24.38 10.12 44.24
N ALA A 99 -23.60 9.27 43.55
CA ALA A 99 -22.93 8.08 44.12
C ALA A 99 -21.82 7.61 43.15
N GLU A 100 -20.56 7.97 43.37
CA GLU A 100 -19.52 7.23 44.13
C GLU A 100 -18.90 6.03 43.40
N LEU A 101 -17.68 6.27 42.91
CA LEU A 101 -16.65 5.28 42.61
C LEU A 101 -16.10 4.69 43.90
N ALA A 102 -15.99 3.35 43.96
CA ALA A 102 -15.14 2.67 44.94
C ALA A 102 -14.30 1.58 44.26
N SER A 103 -12.99 1.68 44.46
CA SER A 103 -11.95 0.71 44.12
C SER A 103 -11.98 -0.49 45.08
N ALA A 104 -11.60 -1.70 44.63
CA ALA A 104 -10.77 -2.62 45.41
C ALA A 104 -10.36 -3.87 44.60
N SER A 105 -9.05 -4.13 44.59
CA SER A 105 -8.41 -5.41 44.29
C SER A 105 -8.23 -6.22 45.59
N ALA A 106 -8.52 -7.54 45.59
CA ALA A 106 -7.70 -8.66 46.12
C ALA A 106 -8.53 -9.91 46.57
N GLY A 107 -8.18 -11.10 46.03
CA GLY A 107 -7.97 -12.34 46.82
C GLY A 107 -9.06 -13.44 46.99
N ARG A 108 -9.20 -14.36 46.01
CA ARG A 108 -9.23 -15.89 45.98
C ARG A 108 -9.76 -16.74 47.18
N PRO A 109 -9.93 -18.11 47.12
CA PRO A 109 -10.12 -19.12 46.03
C PRO A 109 -11.20 -20.23 46.34
N PHE A 110 -11.58 -21.08 45.36
CA PHE A 110 -11.48 -22.58 45.37
C PHE A 110 -12.32 -23.25 44.26
N GLY A 111 -11.63 -24.01 43.41
CA GLY A 111 -12.04 -25.31 42.86
C GLY A 111 -13.44 -25.51 42.29
N GLU A 112 -13.61 -25.22 41.00
CA GLU A 112 -14.41 -26.07 40.13
C GLU A 112 -13.52 -26.62 39.02
N ARG A 113 -13.72 -27.91 38.73
CA ARG A 113 -12.97 -28.65 37.72
C ARG A 113 -12.98 -27.87 36.42
N ALA A 114 -11.83 -27.88 35.73
CA ALA A 114 -11.74 -27.47 34.34
C ALA A 114 -12.70 -28.34 33.53
N ASP A 115 -13.92 -27.83 33.33
CA ASP A 115 -14.80 -28.29 32.28
C ASP A 115 -14.02 -28.17 30.97
N ALA A 116 -14.15 -29.19 30.12
CA ALA A 116 -13.58 -29.17 28.78
C ALA A 116 -13.86 -27.80 28.13
N PRO A 117 -12.87 -27.16 27.47
CA PRO A 117 -13.06 -25.83 26.92
C PRO A 117 -14.31 -25.85 26.05
N ALA A 118 -15.29 -25.01 26.39
CA ALA A 118 -16.42 -24.75 25.52
C ALA A 118 -15.85 -24.52 24.11
N PRO A 119 -16.43 -25.12 23.05
CA PRO A 119 -15.88 -24.99 21.71
C PRO A 119 -15.71 -23.50 21.42
N ALA A 120 -14.46 -23.09 21.19
CA ALA A 120 -14.12 -21.68 21.04
C ALA A 120 -14.96 -21.10 19.89
N VAL A 121 -15.84 -20.16 20.21
CA VAL A 121 -16.64 -19.45 19.22
C VAL A 121 -15.69 -18.72 18.29
N ALA A 122 -15.72 -19.04 17.00
CA ALA A 122 -14.83 -18.43 16.01
C ALA A 122 -14.96 -16.89 16.04
N GLY A 123 -13.82 -16.21 16.20
CA GLY A 123 -13.73 -14.75 16.34
C GLY A 123 -13.55 -14.29 17.79
N ALA A 124 -13.74 -15.14 18.80
CA ALA A 124 -13.58 -14.77 20.21
C ALA A 124 -12.14 -14.34 20.56
N TYR A 125 -11.12 -15.08 20.15
CA TYR A 125 -9.71 -14.69 20.37
C TYR A 125 -9.39 -13.43 19.57
N THR A 126 -9.92 -13.31 18.35
CA THR A 126 -9.75 -12.11 17.53
C THR A 126 -10.28 -10.86 18.22
N ARG A 127 -11.49 -10.91 18.81
CA ARG A 127 -12.07 -9.78 19.57
C ARG A 127 -11.17 -9.37 20.73
N GLU A 128 -10.72 -10.35 21.51
CA GLU A 128 -9.82 -10.11 22.64
C GLU A 128 -8.51 -9.46 22.16
N SER A 129 -7.90 -10.02 21.12
CA SER A 129 -6.66 -9.51 20.52
C SER A 129 -6.84 -8.06 20.05
N LEU A 130 -7.93 -7.74 19.33
CA LEU A 130 -8.22 -6.37 18.88
C LEU A 130 -8.34 -5.38 20.04
N ARG A 131 -8.98 -5.76 21.16
CA ARG A 131 -9.08 -4.88 22.34
C ARG A 131 -7.71 -4.51 22.92
N ARG A 132 -6.71 -5.39 22.83
CA ARG A 132 -5.34 -5.08 23.33
C ARG A 132 -4.66 -3.97 22.53
N PHE A 133 -4.97 -3.83 21.25
CA PHE A 133 -4.37 -2.83 20.37
C PHE A 133 -5.08 -1.48 20.39
N MET A 134 -6.19 -1.39 21.13
CA MET A 134 -6.96 -0.16 21.27
C MET A 134 -6.38 0.71 22.38
N THR A 135 -5.89 1.89 22.01
CA THR A 135 -5.41 2.91 22.95
C THR A 135 -6.48 3.97 23.26
N SER A 136 -7.46 4.16 22.36
CA SER A 136 -8.56 5.11 22.50
C SER A 136 -9.70 4.81 21.50
N GLY A 137 -10.89 5.35 21.78
CA GLY A 137 -12.07 5.23 20.91
C GLY A 137 -12.99 4.04 21.22
N PRO A 138 -14.03 3.84 20.41
CA PRO A 138 -15.08 2.84 20.67
C PRO A 138 -14.54 1.42 20.52
N SER A 139 -14.96 0.51 21.41
CA SER A 139 -14.59 -0.92 21.43
C SER A 139 -14.83 -1.59 20.07
N PRO A 140 -14.24 -2.76 19.80
CA PRO A 140 -14.50 -3.49 18.54
C PRO A 140 -15.99 -3.73 18.30
N GLU A 141 -16.77 -3.97 19.35
CA GLU A 141 -18.21 -4.18 19.29
C GLU A 141 -18.99 -2.88 19.02
N GLU A 142 -18.58 -1.78 19.65
CA GLU A 142 -19.19 -0.45 19.46
C GLU A 142 -18.97 0.09 18.03
N ARG A 143 -18.00 -0.47 17.29
CA ARG A 143 -17.72 -0.14 15.88
C ARG A 143 -18.68 -0.82 14.88
N GLY A 144 -19.58 -1.67 15.35
CA GLY A 144 -20.60 -2.32 14.53
C GLY A 144 -20.16 -3.63 13.86
N ARG A 145 -21.12 -4.33 13.25
CA ARG A 145 -20.89 -5.70 12.75
C ARG A 145 -20.01 -5.74 11.51
N ALA A 146 -20.10 -4.75 10.63
CA ALA A 146 -19.20 -4.69 9.47
C ALA A 146 -17.74 -4.60 9.88
N PHE A 147 -17.42 -3.86 10.94
CA PHE A 147 -16.06 -3.82 11.48
C PHE A 147 -15.61 -5.22 11.92
N LEU A 148 -16.46 -5.92 12.66
CA LEU A 148 -16.16 -7.27 13.15
C LEU A 148 -15.99 -8.28 12.02
N TRP A 149 -16.81 -8.24 10.97
CA TRP A 149 -16.63 -9.12 9.80
C TRP A 149 -15.32 -8.84 9.07
N VAL A 150 -15.04 -7.57 8.76
CA VAL A 150 -13.82 -7.15 8.04
C VAL A 150 -12.56 -7.59 8.79
N GLU A 151 -12.57 -7.49 10.11
CA GLU A 151 -11.46 -7.88 10.99
C GLU A 151 -11.49 -9.38 11.36
N GLY A 152 -12.47 -10.16 10.90
CA GLY A 152 -12.57 -11.60 11.22
C GLY A 152 -12.87 -11.89 12.70
N ALA A 153 -13.39 -10.89 13.42
CA ALA A 153 -13.84 -10.98 14.79
C ALA A 153 -15.27 -11.53 14.90
N GLU A 154 -15.98 -11.66 13.78
CA GLU A 154 -17.29 -12.29 13.68
C GLU A 154 -17.44 -13.04 12.37
N LEU A 155 -18.17 -14.16 12.41
CA LEU A 155 -18.56 -14.88 11.21
C LEU A 155 -19.76 -14.22 10.53
N LEU A 156 -19.85 -14.36 9.21
CA LEU A 156 -21.11 -14.09 8.52
C LEU A 156 -22.22 -15.02 9.02
N PRO A 157 -23.50 -14.59 8.95
CA PRO A 157 -24.64 -15.45 9.19
C PRO A 157 -24.59 -16.77 8.39
N GLU A 158 -25.16 -17.84 8.95
CA GLU A 158 -25.17 -19.13 8.28
C GLU A 158 -25.86 -19.09 6.91
N GLY A 159 -25.37 -19.89 5.96
CA GLY A 159 -25.85 -19.89 4.58
C GLY A 159 -25.33 -18.75 3.70
N LEU A 160 -24.65 -17.74 4.28
CA LEU A 160 -23.98 -16.68 3.52
C LEU A 160 -22.51 -17.05 3.33
N ARG A 161 -22.25 -17.80 2.26
CA ARG A 161 -20.91 -18.14 1.83
C ARG A 161 -20.70 -17.68 0.42
N ALA A 162 -19.53 -17.10 0.16
CA ALA A 162 -19.14 -16.74 -1.17
C ALA A 162 -19.06 -18.00 -2.04
N GLY A 163 -19.90 -18.10 -3.07
CA GLY A 163 -19.79 -19.15 -4.07
C GLY A 163 -18.58 -18.90 -4.96
N TRP A 164 -17.54 -19.71 -4.81
CA TRP A 164 -16.37 -19.71 -5.70
C TRP A 164 -16.72 -20.49 -6.96
N SER A 165 -17.28 -19.80 -7.96
CA SER A 165 -17.42 -20.39 -9.29
C SER A 165 -16.73 -19.48 -10.30
N SER A 166 -15.61 -19.95 -10.86
CA SER A 166 -15.01 -19.42 -12.08
C SER A 166 -15.95 -19.73 -13.26
N ASN A 167 -17.13 -19.13 -13.25
CA ASN A 167 -18.05 -19.30 -14.37
C ASN A 167 -17.50 -18.47 -15.52
N LYS A 168 -17.19 -19.14 -16.63
CA LYS A 168 -17.11 -18.47 -17.93
C LYS A 168 -18.48 -17.88 -18.18
N VAL A 169 -18.60 -16.56 -18.15
CA VAL A 169 -19.83 -15.90 -18.59
C VAL A 169 -19.75 -15.85 -20.11
N GLN A 170 -20.51 -16.71 -20.76
CA GLN A 170 -20.68 -16.69 -22.21
C GLN A 170 -21.81 -15.73 -22.53
N SER A 171 -21.51 -14.62 -23.21
CA SER A 171 -22.55 -13.75 -23.72
C SER A 171 -23.11 -14.28 -25.05
N PRO A 172 -24.44 -14.29 -25.24
CA PRO A 172 -25.04 -14.43 -26.55
C PRO A 172 -24.89 -13.11 -27.34
N GLU A 173 -23.94 -13.11 -28.27
CA GLU A 173 -23.75 -12.14 -29.37
C GLU A 173 -23.09 -10.77 -29.14
N HIS A 174 -22.61 -10.23 -30.27
CA HIS A 174 -21.94 -8.95 -30.58
C HIS A 174 -20.43 -8.83 -30.28
N GLY A 175 -19.65 -9.61 -31.05
CA GLY A 175 -18.25 -9.30 -31.39
C GLY A 175 -17.83 -9.88 -32.76
N ARG A 176 -17.88 -9.10 -33.84
CA ARG A 176 -17.34 -9.52 -35.17
C ARG A 176 -15.80 -9.43 -35.26
N ARG A 177 -15.14 -8.85 -34.26
CA ARG A 177 -13.69 -8.66 -34.23
C ARG A 177 -13.02 -9.66 -33.29
N ARG A 178 -12.02 -10.36 -33.81
CA ARG A 178 -11.13 -11.19 -32.99
C ARG A 178 -10.33 -10.33 -32.04
N PHE A 179 -10.33 -10.69 -30.76
CA PHE A 179 -9.44 -10.08 -29.77
C PHE A 179 -9.13 -11.06 -28.64
N ARG A 180 -8.02 -10.78 -27.97
CA ARG A 180 -7.68 -11.30 -26.64
C ARG A 180 -7.10 -10.15 -25.85
N ALA A 181 -7.71 -9.82 -24.72
CA ALA A 181 -7.29 -8.70 -23.89
C ALA A 181 -7.33 -9.08 -22.42
N ARG A 182 -6.35 -8.62 -21.65
CA ARG A 182 -6.29 -8.80 -20.20
C ARG A 182 -6.16 -7.43 -19.55
N GLY A 183 -7.01 -7.17 -18.57
CA GLY A 183 -7.12 -5.83 -18.01
C GLY A 183 -8.14 -5.73 -16.88
N LEU A 184 -8.28 -4.53 -16.33
CA LEU A 184 -9.31 -4.19 -15.36
C LEU A 184 -10.64 -3.99 -16.09
N LEU A 185 -11.69 -4.68 -15.65
CA LEU A 185 -13.04 -4.48 -16.15
C LEU A 185 -13.63 -3.18 -15.59
N ARG A 186 -14.06 -2.25 -16.45
CA ARG A 186 -14.56 -0.93 -16.05
C ARG A 186 -15.81 -0.53 -16.79
N ARG A 187 -16.71 0.16 -16.09
CA ARG A 187 -17.77 0.93 -16.74
C ARG A 187 -17.27 2.33 -17.08
N ARG A 188 -17.64 2.81 -18.27
CA ARG A 188 -17.39 4.18 -18.75
C ARG A 188 -18.69 4.70 -19.36
N ASP A 189 -18.73 5.98 -19.71
CA ASP A 189 -19.94 6.66 -20.22
C ASP A 189 -20.62 5.98 -21.41
N HIS A 190 -19.87 5.22 -22.23
CA HIS A 190 -20.35 4.62 -23.47
C HIS A 190 -20.33 3.09 -23.48
N GLY A 191 -20.06 2.43 -22.36
CA GLY A 191 -20.03 0.97 -22.31
C GLY A 191 -19.13 0.40 -21.23
N ILE A 192 -18.91 -0.91 -21.28
CA ILE A 192 -18.03 -1.63 -20.37
C ILE A 192 -16.77 -2.04 -21.14
N TYR A 193 -15.61 -1.83 -20.54
CA TYR A 193 -14.32 -2.00 -21.19
C TYR A 193 -13.39 -2.86 -20.33
N ILE A 194 -12.56 -3.66 -21.01
CA ILE A 194 -11.33 -4.21 -20.44
C ILE A 194 -10.25 -3.16 -20.69
N ASP A 195 -9.87 -2.45 -19.64
CA ASP A 195 -8.77 -1.50 -19.64
C ASP A 195 -7.47 -2.26 -19.37
N PRO A 196 -6.56 -2.36 -20.36
CA PRO A 196 -5.41 -3.23 -20.24
C PRO A 196 -4.47 -2.80 -19.11
N LEU A 197 -3.77 -3.79 -18.54
CA LEU A 197 -2.74 -3.50 -17.54
C LEU A 197 -1.51 -2.83 -18.17
N ASP A 198 -1.22 -3.18 -19.41
CA ASP A 198 -0.31 -2.44 -20.28
C ASP A 198 -1.00 -1.16 -20.76
N GLU A 199 -0.43 0.00 -20.45
CA GLU A 199 -1.02 1.30 -20.76
C GLU A 199 -0.99 1.63 -22.27
N ASP A 200 -0.10 0.97 -23.04
CA ASP A 200 0.02 1.16 -24.49
C ASP A 200 -0.96 0.26 -25.27
N ALA A 201 -1.51 -0.75 -24.62
CA ALA A 201 -2.51 -1.61 -25.23
C ALA A 201 -3.87 -0.88 -25.37
N ARG A 202 -4.61 -1.24 -26.43
CA ARG A 202 -5.94 -0.67 -26.65
C ARG A 202 -6.95 -1.30 -25.71
N ARG A 203 -7.77 -0.45 -25.08
CA ARG A 203 -8.99 -0.89 -24.38
C ARG A 203 -9.92 -1.64 -25.33
N VAL A 204 -10.59 -2.65 -24.80
CA VAL A 204 -11.55 -3.48 -25.55
C VAL A 204 -12.92 -3.36 -24.92
N GLU A 205 -13.91 -2.97 -25.71
CA GLU A 205 -15.30 -2.95 -25.27
C GLU A 205 -15.83 -4.38 -25.16
N VAL A 206 -16.61 -4.64 -24.12
CA VAL A 206 -17.27 -5.92 -23.88
C VAL A 206 -18.77 -5.71 -23.62
N PRO A 207 -19.63 -6.65 -24.04
CA PRO A 207 -21.06 -6.59 -23.75
C PRO A 207 -21.34 -6.56 -22.25
N GLU A 208 -22.41 -5.87 -21.84
CA GLU A 208 -22.82 -5.75 -20.44
C GLU A 208 -23.16 -7.11 -19.82
N GLU A 209 -23.76 -8.00 -20.63
CA GLU A 209 -24.11 -9.37 -20.24
C GLU A 209 -22.86 -10.22 -19.92
N ALA A 210 -21.76 -9.99 -20.64
CA ALA A 210 -20.49 -10.69 -20.39
C ALA A 210 -19.80 -10.21 -19.10
N ALA A 211 -20.04 -8.96 -18.73
CA ALA A 211 -19.48 -8.31 -17.54
C ALA A 211 -20.36 -8.44 -16.30
N ALA A 212 -21.62 -8.88 -16.46
CA ALA A 212 -22.61 -8.94 -15.40
C ALA A 212 -22.12 -9.75 -14.19
N GLY A 213 -22.26 -9.15 -12.99
CA GLY A 213 -21.89 -9.79 -11.72
C GLY A 213 -20.38 -9.87 -11.46
N ILE A 214 -19.54 -9.17 -12.24
CA ILE A 214 -18.11 -8.97 -11.97
C ILE A 214 -17.93 -7.62 -11.28
N ALA A 215 -17.09 -7.54 -10.24
CA ALA A 215 -16.81 -6.27 -9.57
C ALA A 215 -16.06 -5.32 -10.51
N PRO A 216 -16.33 -4.00 -10.48
CA PRO A 216 -15.47 -3.02 -11.16
C PRO A 216 -14.02 -3.19 -10.72
N ASN A 217 -13.08 -2.97 -11.62
CA ASN A 217 -11.64 -3.14 -11.38
C ASN A 217 -11.22 -4.56 -10.97
N THR A 218 -12.03 -5.57 -11.31
CA THR A 218 -11.56 -6.96 -11.34
C THR A 218 -10.67 -7.16 -12.56
N VAL A 219 -9.53 -7.84 -12.38
CA VAL A 219 -8.72 -8.27 -13.52
C VAL A 219 -9.47 -9.39 -14.24
N VAL A 220 -9.76 -9.15 -15.52
CA VAL A 220 -10.41 -10.10 -16.40
C VAL A 220 -9.56 -10.34 -17.62
N GLU A 221 -9.84 -11.44 -18.29
CA GLU A 221 -9.37 -11.69 -19.63
C GLU A 221 -10.59 -11.93 -20.52
N GLY A 222 -10.67 -11.12 -21.57
CA GLY A 222 -11.71 -11.19 -22.58
C GLY A 222 -11.16 -11.83 -23.84
N ARG A 223 -11.97 -12.66 -24.48
CA ARG A 223 -11.66 -13.28 -25.77
C ARG A 223 -12.87 -13.21 -26.69
N SER A 224 -12.61 -12.97 -27.97
CA SER A 224 -13.59 -13.17 -29.03
C SER A 224 -12.94 -13.84 -30.24
N ALA A 225 -13.61 -14.87 -30.78
CA ALA A 225 -13.16 -15.56 -31.98
C ALA A 225 -13.61 -14.86 -33.29
N GLY A 226 -14.31 -13.72 -33.17
CA GLY A 226 -14.92 -13.00 -34.30
C GLY A 226 -16.21 -13.64 -34.81
N ASP A 227 -16.74 -14.63 -34.08
CA ASP A 227 -17.98 -15.37 -34.33
C ASP A 227 -19.21 -14.71 -33.67
N GLY A 228 -19.05 -13.48 -33.16
CA GLY A 228 -20.08 -12.80 -32.40
C GLY A 228 -20.03 -13.09 -30.90
N ARG A 229 -19.29 -14.09 -30.41
CA ARG A 229 -19.24 -14.41 -28.98
C ARG A 229 -18.09 -13.67 -28.31
N VAL A 230 -18.39 -13.12 -27.13
CA VAL A 230 -17.40 -12.52 -26.24
C VAL A 230 -17.45 -13.29 -24.93
N GLU A 231 -16.32 -13.92 -24.59
CA GLU A 231 -16.13 -14.56 -23.30
C GLU A 231 -15.30 -13.63 -22.42
N VAL A 232 -15.81 -13.30 -21.24
CA VAL A 232 -15.04 -12.59 -20.21
C VAL A 232 -14.89 -13.52 -19.03
N HIS A 233 -13.65 -13.87 -18.71
CA HIS A 233 -13.32 -14.67 -17.53
C HIS A 233 -12.48 -13.85 -16.55
N ARG A 234 -12.72 -14.05 -15.25
CA ARG A 234 -11.93 -13.41 -14.19
C ARG A 234 -10.54 -14.05 -14.19
N VAL A 235 -9.50 -13.23 -14.06
CA VAL A 235 -8.13 -13.69 -13.84
C VAL A 235 -7.92 -13.67 -12.33
N GLY A 236 -7.92 -14.85 -11.73
CA GLY A 236 -8.07 -14.95 -10.28
C GLY A 236 -9.52 -14.74 -9.87
N SER A 237 -9.72 -14.19 -8.69
CA SER A 237 -10.94 -14.50 -7.95
C SER A 237 -11.49 -13.37 -7.12
N TYR A 238 -12.70 -12.95 -7.49
CA TYR A 238 -13.53 -12.01 -6.75
C TYR A 238 -14.99 -12.35 -6.98
N PRO A 239 -15.72 -12.96 -6.04
CA PRO A 239 -17.12 -12.62 -5.86
C PRO A 239 -17.17 -11.25 -5.18
N GLN A 240 -17.77 -10.25 -5.84
CA GLN A 240 -18.28 -9.10 -5.09
C GLN A 240 -19.50 -9.61 -4.34
N ASP A 241 -19.25 -10.11 -3.14
CA ASP A 241 -20.24 -10.75 -2.29
C ASP A 241 -20.82 -9.76 -1.29
N MET A 242 -20.15 -8.63 -1.02
CA MET A 242 -20.64 -7.56 -0.17
C MET A 242 -20.77 -6.26 -0.96
N VAL A 243 -21.94 -5.64 -0.88
CA VAL A 243 -22.25 -4.37 -1.56
C VAL A 243 -22.92 -3.41 -0.59
N VAL A 244 -22.83 -2.12 -0.89
CA VAL A 244 -23.68 -1.10 -0.25
C VAL A 244 -24.66 -0.59 -1.28
N GLY A 245 -25.91 -0.40 -0.87
CA GLY A 245 -26.95 0.08 -1.75
C GLY A 245 -28.10 0.74 -1.02
N ARG A 246 -28.97 1.39 -1.78
CA ARG A 246 -30.19 2.01 -1.28
C ARG A 246 -31.38 1.12 -1.62
N ILE A 247 -32.25 0.88 -0.65
CA ILE A 247 -33.49 0.16 -0.85
C ILE A 247 -34.42 1.03 -1.71
N VAL A 248 -34.91 0.47 -2.80
CA VAL A 248 -35.88 1.09 -3.71
C VAL A 248 -37.01 0.14 -4.02
N THR A 249 -38.22 0.67 -4.18
CA THR A 249 -39.40 -0.12 -4.54
C THR A 249 -39.52 -0.24 -6.06
N GLY A 250 -39.21 -1.42 -6.59
CA GLY A 250 -39.34 -1.75 -8.00
C GLY A 250 -40.69 -2.38 -8.37
N LYS A 251 -40.93 -2.58 -9.67
CA LYS A 251 -42.13 -3.29 -10.18
C LYS A 251 -42.23 -4.74 -9.68
N GLY A 252 -41.11 -5.35 -9.28
CA GLY A 252 -41.02 -6.73 -8.79
C GLY A 252 -40.88 -6.85 -7.27
N GLY A 253 -41.07 -5.76 -6.51
CA GLY A 253 -40.84 -5.72 -5.06
C GLY A 253 -39.62 -4.87 -4.68
N PRO A 254 -39.18 -4.94 -3.41
CA PRO A 254 -38.05 -4.16 -2.93
C PRO A 254 -36.74 -4.67 -3.55
N MET A 255 -35.92 -3.74 -4.00
CA MET A 255 -34.63 -3.98 -4.64
C MET A 255 -33.55 -3.15 -3.94
N LEU A 256 -32.31 -3.59 -4.07
CA LEU A 256 -31.13 -2.86 -3.67
C LEU A 256 -30.53 -2.16 -4.90
N ALA A 257 -30.76 -0.86 -5.01
CA ALA A 257 -30.10 -0.03 -6.00
C ALA A 257 -28.65 0.28 -5.59
N PRO A 258 -27.70 0.37 -6.52
CA PRO A 258 -26.34 0.84 -6.24
C PRO A 258 -26.34 2.19 -5.51
N LEU A 259 -25.48 2.34 -4.50
CA LEU A 259 -25.46 3.57 -3.69
C LEU A 259 -24.92 4.78 -4.46
N LEU A 260 -23.86 4.57 -5.23
CA LEU A 260 -23.26 5.58 -6.10
C LEU A 260 -23.70 5.36 -7.55
N GLY A 261 -23.69 6.43 -8.34
CA GLY A 261 -24.26 6.49 -9.69
C GLY A 261 -23.77 5.39 -10.64
N PRO A 262 -24.54 5.11 -11.71
CA PRO A 262 -24.36 3.93 -12.56
C PRO A 262 -22.98 3.85 -13.22
N LYS A 263 -22.28 4.98 -13.42
CA LYS A 263 -20.91 5.02 -13.97
C LYS A 263 -19.88 4.32 -13.08
N HIS A 264 -20.20 4.14 -11.79
CA HIS A 264 -19.29 3.60 -10.78
C HIS A 264 -19.52 2.10 -10.51
N THR A 265 -20.58 1.50 -11.03
CA THR A 265 -21.00 0.11 -10.76
C THR A 265 -21.21 -0.71 -12.04
N LEU A 266 -21.01 -2.03 -11.94
CA LEU A 266 -21.28 -3.00 -13.01
C LEU A 266 -22.59 -3.77 -12.81
N TYR A 267 -23.27 -3.60 -11.66
CA TYR A 267 -24.56 -4.23 -11.39
C TYR A 267 -25.68 -3.18 -11.37
N GLY A 268 -26.85 -3.57 -11.87
CA GLY A 268 -28.10 -2.82 -11.69
C GLY A 268 -28.79 -3.20 -10.38
N ASP A 269 -30.07 -2.87 -10.27
CA ASP A 269 -30.85 -3.16 -9.07
C ASP A 269 -30.93 -4.68 -8.82
N VAL A 270 -30.65 -5.09 -7.58
CA VAL A 270 -30.67 -6.51 -7.16
C VAL A 270 -31.90 -6.74 -6.27
N PRO A 271 -32.77 -7.72 -6.55
CA PRO A 271 -33.88 -8.06 -5.67
C PRO A 271 -33.43 -8.33 -4.23
N LEU A 272 -34.16 -7.83 -3.24
CA LEU A 272 -33.90 -8.18 -1.83
C LEU A 272 -34.45 -9.58 -1.53
N ALA A 273 -33.76 -10.31 -0.64
CA ALA A 273 -34.24 -11.58 -0.13
C ALA A 273 -35.60 -11.39 0.58
N ALA A 274 -36.52 -12.34 0.36
CA ALA A 274 -37.93 -12.21 0.76
C ALA A 274 -38.17 -12.19 2.28
N ASP A 275 -37.19 -12.64 3.07
CA ASP A 275 -37.24 -12.75 4.53
C ASP A 275 -36.83 -11.47 5.27
N VAL A 276 -36.50 -10.40 4.54
CA VAL A 276 -36.02 -9.15 5.11
C VAL A 276 -37.20 -8.21 5.39
N ALA A 277 -38.02 -8.60 6.37
CA ALA A 277 -39.17 -7.83 6.81
C ALA A 277 -38.72 -6.56 7.58
N GLY A 278 -39.12 -5.37 7.10
CA GLY A 278 -39.17 -4.16 7.92
C GLY A 278 -38.25 -2.99 7.56
N LEU A 279 -37.42 -3.09 6.52
CA LEU A 279 -36.58 -1.95 6.09
C LEU A 279 -37.33 -1.05 5.10
N ALA A 280 -37.36 0.26 5.40
CA ALA A 280 -38.09 1.25 4.61
C ALA A 280 -37.39 1.58 3.28
N ASP A 281 -38.19 2.00 2.29
CA ASP A 281 -37.70 2.61 1.06
C ASP A 281 -36.76 3.79 1.36
N GLY A 282 -35.66 3.90 0.62
CA GLY A 282 -34.65 4.93 0.83
C GLY A 282 -33.58 4.62 1.89
N ARG A 283 -33.69 3.54 2.68
CA ARG A 283 -32.62 3.14 3.61
C ARG A 283 -31.38 2.66 2.85
N ILE A 284 -30.20 3.01 3.36
CA ILE A 284 -28.91 2.54 2.87
C ILE A 284 -28.50 1.32 3.71
N VAL A 285 -28.15 0.23 3.04
CA VAL A 285 -27.77 -1.02 3.70
C VAL A 285 -26.50 -1.59 3.10
N GLN A 286 -25.72 -2.26 3.94
CA GLN A 286 -24.73 -3.22 3.47
C GLN A 286 -25.41 -4.59 3.34
N ALA A 287 -25.25 -5.23 2.19
CA ALA A 287 -25.88 -6.51 1.89
C ALA A 287 -24.90 -7.53 1.33
N PHE A 288 -25.17 -8.80 1.59
CA PHE A 288 -24.50 -9.91 0.95
C PHE A 288 -25.24 -10.29 -0.35
N VAL A 289 -24.54 -10.35 -1.47
CA VAL A 289 -25.11 -10.76 -2.76
C VAL A 289 -24.80 -12.23 -3.01
N ARG A 290 -25.84 -13.04 -3.18
CA ARG A 290 -25.73 -14.48 -3.50
C ARG A 290 -26.56 -14.84 -4.71
N ARG A 291 -26.26 -15.99 -5.32
CA ARG A 291 -27.09 -16.53 -6.40
C ARG A 291 -28.40 -17.08 -5.83
N ASP A 292 -29.51 -16.76 -6.50
CA ASP A 292 -30.82 -17.34 -6.25
C ASP A 292 -31.51 -17.69 -7.58
N ARG A 293 -31.92 -18.96 -7.73
CA ARG A 293 -32.69 -19.50 -8.88
C ARG A 293 -32.21 -19.05 -10.28
N GLY A 294 -30.90 -18.94 -10.48
CA GLY A 294 -30.30 -18.52 -11.77
C GLY A 294 -30.10 -17.01 -11.92
N THR A 295 -30.51 -16.23 -10.91
CA THR A 295 -30.29 -14.78 -10.78
C THR A 295 -29.47 -14.47 -9.52
N PHE A 296 -29.54 -13.24 -9.00
CA PHE A 296 -28.92 -12.81 -7.76
C PHE A 296 -29.96 -12.18 -6.84
N GLU A 297 -29.78 -12.37 -5.54
CA GLU A 297 -30.51 -11.65 -4.50
C GLU A 297 -29.54 -11.00 -3.52
N ALA A 298 -29.96 -9.90 -2.92
CA ALA A 298 -29.23 -9.19 -1.89
C ALA A 298 -29.87 -9.49 -0.52
N VAL A 299 -29.05 -9.96 0.42
CA VAL A 299 -29.42 -10.24 1.81
C VAL A 299 -28.85 -9.10 2.68
N PRO A 300 -29.66 -8.13 3.13
CA PRO A 300 -29.20 -7.05 3.99
C PRO A 300 -28.62 -7.59 5.29
N LEU A 301 -27.48 -7.02 5.67
CA LEU A 301 -26.70 -7.43 6.83
C LEU A 301 -26.63 -6.34 7.90
N GLU A 302 -26.51 -5.09 7.47
CA GLU A 302 -26.39 -3.93 8.36
C GLU A 302 -27.10 -2.73 7.75
N ASP A 303 -27.91 -2.05 8.57
CA ASP A 303 -28.55 -0.80 8.22
C ASP A 303 -27.60 0.37 8.52
N LEU A 304 -27.28 1.16 7.49
CA LEU A 304 -26.32 2.26 7.55
C LEU A 304 -26.98 3.63 7.66
N GLY A 305 -28.31 3.68 7.79
CA GLY A 305 -29.05 4.93 7.85
C GLY A 305 -29.77 5.27 6.54
N ASP A 306 -30.04 6.55 6.34
CA ASP A 306 -30.69 7.13 5.15
C ASP A 306 -29.80 8.16 4.43
N ARG A 307 -28.74 8.64 5.11
CA ARG A 307 -27.82 9.67 4.63
C ARG A 307 -26.53 9.07 4.06
N LEU A 308 -26.11 9.60 2.91
CA LEU A 308 -24.80 9.31 2.31
C LEU A 308 -23.73 10.15 3.00
N THR A 309 -23.12 9.59 4.05
CA THR A 309 -21.99 10.22 4.76
C THR A 309 -20.64 9.76 4.17
N PRO A 310 -19.53 10.46 4.47
CA PRO A 310 -18.19 9.99 4.10
C PRO A 310 -17.85 8.57 4.57
N GLU A 311 -18.32 8.16 5.75
CA GLU A 311 -18.12 6.80 6.30
C GLU A 311 -18.81 5.75 5.40
N VAL A 312 -20.07 6.02 5.02
CA VAL A 312 -20.87 5.14 4.18
C VAL A 312 -20.30 5.10 2.75
N ALA A 313 -19.86 6.24 2.22
CA ALA A 313 -19.20 6.33 0.92
C ALA A 313 -17.85 5.59 0.91
N ALA A 314 -17.01 5.77 1.94
CA ALA A 314 -15.73 5.07 2.06
C ALA A 314 -15.91 3.54 2.03
N ARG A 315 -16.94 3.05 2.73
CA ARG A 315 -17.32 1.64 2.75
C ARG A 315 -17.77 1.14 1.38
N ASP A 316 -18.68 1.85 0.71
CA ASP A 316 -19.10 1.51 -0.65
C ASP A 316 -17.92 1.49 -1.63
N ILE A 317 -17.16 2.60 -1.67
CA ILE A 317 -16.01 2.77 -2.57
C ILE A 317 -14.99 1.65 -2.32
N ALA A 318 -14.71 1.29 -1.07
CA ALA A 318 -13.83 0.18 -0.76
C ALA A 318 -14.35 -1.15 -1.30
N LEU A 319 -15.57 -1.56 -0.93
CA LEU A 319 -16.15 -2.86 -1.34
C LEU A 319 -16.30 -2.95 -2.86
N ARG A 320 -16.74 -1.87 -3.51
CA ARG A 320 -16.92 -1.77 -4.97
C ARG A 320 -15.60 -1.83 -5.74
N LYS A 321 -14.49 -1.39 -5.15
CA LYS A 321 -13.13 -1.54 -5.70
C LYS A 321 -12.49 -2.88 -5.31
N GLY A 322 -13.28 -3.79 -4.72
CA GLY A 322 -12.86 -5.12 -4.34
C GLY A 322 -12.13 -5.19 -3.01
N ALA A 323 -12.32 -4.26 -2.06
CA ALA A 323 -11.98 -4.58 -0.67
C ALA A 323 -12.86 -5.76 -0.21
N ARG A 324 -12.28 -6.75 0.47
CA ARG A 324 -13.06 -7.89 0.95
C ARG A 324 -13.65 -7.60 2.33
N GLY A 325 -14.98 -7.68 2.44
CA GLY A 325 -15.71 -7.28 3.63
C GLY A 325 -15.72 -8.29 4.79
N HIS A 326 -15.17 -9.49 4.62
CA HIS A 326 -15.19 -10.51 5.67
C HIS A 326 -14.05 -11.53 5.51
N PHE A 327 -13.75 -12.31 6.55
CA PHE A 327 -12.92 -13.52 6.46
C PHE A 327 -13.79 -14.80 6.41
N GLU A 328 -13.26 -15.84 5.77
CA GLU A 328 -13.89 -17.17 5.78
C GLU A 328 -13.68 -17.86 7.12
N ARG A 329 -14.63 -18.71 7.53
CA ARG A 329 -14.58 -19.48 8.77
C ARG A 329 -13.23 -20.18 8.99
N GLN A 330 -12.77 -20.93 7.99
CA GLN A 330 -11.50 -21.67 8.06
C GLN A 330 -10.27 -20.76 8.25
N VAL A 331 -10.33 -19.51 7.79
CA VAL A 331 -9.24 -18.54 7.97
C VAL A 331 -9.25 -18.00 9.40
N ILE A 332 -10.43 -17.68 9.93
CA ILE A 332 -10.61 -17.25 11.32
C ILE A 332 -10.17 -18.37 12.27
N GLU A 333 -10.66 -19.60 12.06
CA GLU A 333 -10.30 -20.77 12.88
C GLU A 333 -8.80 -21.04 12.87
N GLN A 334 -8.15 -21.01 11.70
CA GLN A 334 -6.69 -21.12 11.60
C GLN A 334 -6.02 -19.98 12.39
N ALA A 335 -6.41 -18.73 12.14
CA ALA A 335 -5.75 -17.58 12.72
C ALA A 335 -5.84 -17.58 14.25
N GLU A 336 -7.01 -17.89 14.80
CA GLU A 336 -7.17 -18.00 16.24
C GLU A 336 -6.44 -19.20 16.84
N ALA A 337 -6.40 -20.34 16.15
CA ALA A 337 -5.60 -21.47 16.59
C ALA A 337 -4.11 -21.09 16.66
N THR A 338 -3.61 -20.40 15.63
CA THR A 338 -2.25 -19.84 15.63
C THR A 338 -2.05 -18.84 16.77
N GLY A 339 -2.99 -17.90 16.99
CA GLY A 339 -2.92 -16.93 18.07
C GLY A 339 -2.86 -17.58 19.45
N ARG A 340 -3.74 -18.55 19.73
CA ARG A 340 -3.76 -19.30 21.00
C ARG A 340 -2.52 -20.16 21.22
N ALA A 341 -1.94 -20.69 20.13
CA ALA A 341 -0.73 -21.51 20.19
C ALA A 341 0.56 -20.66 20.19
N ASN A 342 0.48 -19.37 19.89
CA ASN A 342 1.64 -18.51 19.79
C ASN A 342 2.26 -18.29 21.18
N ALA A 343 3.46 -18.81 21.39
CA ALA A 343 4.21 -18.68 22.63
C ALA A 343 5.64 -18.18 22.38
N PRO A 344 5.83 -16.90 21.97
CA PRO A 344 7.12 -16.42 21.50
C PRO A 344 8.25 -16.56 22.53
N ALA A 345 7.97 -16.29 23.81
CA ALA A 345 8.97 -16.46 24.87
C ALA A 345 9.45 -17.92 25.02
N ALA A 346 8.54 -18.88 24.89
CA ALA A 346 8.89 -20.29 24.92
C ALA A 346 9.69 -20.70 23.67
N ASP A 347 9.33 -20.19 22.50
CA ASP A 347 10.10 -20.41 21.27
C ASP A 347 11.50 -19.80 21.34
N PHE A 348 11.61 -18.58 21.86
CA PHE A 348 12.89 -17.91 22.15
C PHE A 348 13.77 -18.78 23.05
N ALA A 349 13.24 -19.25 24.18
CA ALA A 349 13.98 -20.09 25.12
C ALA A 349 14.45 -21.41 24.47
N ARG A 350 13.59 -22.06 23.67
CA ARG A 350 13.95 -23.29 22.95
C ARG A 350 15.03 -23.05 21.90
N ILE A 351 14.94 -21.97 21.13
CA ILE A 351 15.92 -21.66 20.08
C ILE A 351 17.25 -21.25 20.70
N ARG A 352 17.27 -20.38 21.72
CA ARG A 352 18.49 -20.06 22.47
C ARG A 352 19.20 -21.30 23.00
N ALA A 353 18.45 -22.25 23.56
CA ALA A 353 19.00 -23.53 24.00
C ALA A 353 19.55 -24.38 22.84
N ALA A 354 18.89 -24.38 21.68
CA ALA A 354 19.35 -25.09 20.48
C ALA A 354 20.64 -24.49 19.90
N LEU A 355 20.76 -23.15 19.89
CA LEU A 355 21.96 -22.42 19.45
C LEU A 355 23.15 -22.71 20.37
N ALA A 356 22.94 -22.74 21.68
CA ALA A 356 23.96 -23.13 22.64
C ALA A 356 24.40 -24.61 22.49
N GLY A 357 23.51 -25.47 21.98
CA GLY A 357 23.74 -26.91 21.85
C GLY A 357 24.21 -27.40 20.47
N ASN A 358 24.39 -26.52 19.49
CA ASN A 358 24.75 -26.83 18.09
C ASN A 358 23.88 -27.94 17.45
N ARG A 359 22.60 -28.00 17.81
CA ARG A 359 21.67 -29.06 17.38
C ARG A 359 20.50 -28.45 16.60
N ARG A 360 20.25 -29.00 15.39
CA ARG A 360 18.97 -29.06 14.63
C ARG A 360 18.83 -28.32 13.29
N GLY A 361 19.88 -27.91 12.58
CA GLY A 361 19.76 -27.45 11.18
C GLY A 361 18.92 -26.19 10.92
N LEU A 362 18.22 -25.65 11.93
CA LEU A 362 17.69 -24.30 11.97
C LEU A 362 18.83 -23.38 12.41
N HIS A 363 19.31 -22.54 11.49
CA HIS A 363 20.33 -21.54 11.78
C HIS A 363 19.65 -20.20 12.06
N ALA A 364 19.58 -19.82 13.33
CA ALA A 364 19.09 -18.51 13.75
C ALA A 364 20.15 -17.80 14.61
N GLU A 365 20.21 -16.48 14.56
CA GLU A 365 21.05 -15.68 15.48
C GLU A 365 20.20 -15.14 16.63
N ASP A 366 20.77 -15.11 17.83
CA ASP A 366 20.15 -14.48 18.99
C ASP A 366 20.51 -12.99 19.02
N LEU A 367 19.52 -12.15 18.73
CA LEU A 367 19.66 -10.69 18.65
C LEU A 367 18.77 -9.99 19.68
N GLY A 368 18.40 -10.65 20.78
CA GLY A 368 17.55 -10.06 21.82
C GLY A 368 18.13 -8.81 22.48
N GLU A 369 19.46 -8.69 22.50
CA GLU A 369 20.17 -7.52 23.05
C GLU A 369 20.34 -6.38 22.03
N VAL A 370 20.09 -6.64 20.74
CA VAL A 370 20.18 -5.61 19.69
C VAL A 370 18.98 -4.67 19.82
N PRO A 371 19.18 -3.33 19.87
CA PRO A 371 18.12 -2.37 20.18
C PRO A 371 17.21 -2.07 19.00
N PHE A 372 16.45 -3.08 18.54
CA PHE A 372 15.49 -2.91 17.46
C PHE A 372 14.37 -1.94 17.84
N VAL A 373 14.06 -1.03 16.93
CA VAL A 373 12.96 -0.06 17.06
C VAL A 373 12.11 -0.02 15.79
N THR A 374 10.85 0.38 15.91
CA THR A 374 9.98 0.66 14.77
C THR A 374 9.63 2.15 14.68
N ILE A 375 9.38 2.65 13.46
CA ILE A 375 8.87 4.00 13.20
C ILE A 375 7.73 3.89 12.19
N ASP A 376 6.50 4.19 12.61
CA ASP A 376 5.29 3.92 11.84
C ASP A 376 4.24 5.04 12.01
N PRO A 377 3.18 5.09 11.19
CA PRO A 377 2.09 6.03 11.42
C PRO A 377 1.42 5.84 12.80
N PRO A 378 0.87 6.90 13.41
CA PRO A 378 0.12 6.79 14.65
C PRO A 378 -0.98 5.72 14.59
N GLY A 379 -0.99 4.83 15.58
CA GLY A 379 -1.99 3.75 15.67
C GLY A 379 -1.70 2.49 14.83
N ALA A 380 -0.64 2.45 14.01
CA ALA A 380 -0.30 1.27 13.21
C ALA A 380 0.03 0.05 14.09
N SER A 381 -0.65 -1.07 13.90
CA SER A 381 -0.44 -2.30 14.70
C SER A 381 0.11 -3.46 13.88
N ASP A 382 0.11 -3.34 12.57
CA ASP A 382 0.63 -4.29 11.57
C ASP A 382 2.08 -3.96 11.22
N LEU A 383 2.97 -3.99 12.22
CA LEU A 383 4.37 -3.60 12.10
C LEU A 383 5.17 -4.69 11.35
N ASP A 384 5.50 -4.43 10.09
CA ASP A 384 6.24 -5.32 9.19
C ASP A 384 7.75 -5.35 9.47
N ASP A 385 8.29 -4.27 10.02
CA ASP A 385 9.73 -4.07 10.12
C ASP A 385 10.18 -3.34 11.38
N ALA A 386 11.37 -3.71 11.86
CA ALA A 386 12.10 -3.04 12.92
C ALA A 386 13.56 -2.91 12.49
N PHE A 387 14.24 -1.83 12.88
CA PHE A 387 15.64 -1.62 12.56
C PHE A 387 16.48 -1.35 13.80
N ALA A 388 17.77 -1.67 13.69
CA ALA A 388 18.80 -1.26 14.62
C ALA A 388 20.02 -0.77 13.82
N ILE A 389 20.76 0.18 14.37
CA ILE A 389 21.95 0.71 13.71
C ILE A 389 22.97 1.22 14.72
N VAL A 390 24.24 0.91 14.47
CA VAL A 390 25.35 1.39 15.29
C VAL A 390 26.41 2.03 14.39
N LYS A 391 26.97 3.13 14.86
CA LYS A 391 28.15 3.75 14.24
C LYS A 391 29.39 2.92 14.61
N ARG A 392 30.13 2.47 13.61
CA ARG A 392 31.38 1.72 13.81
C ARG A 392 32.52 2.66 14.17
N ALA A 393 33.57 2.11 14.80
CA ALA A 393 34.75 2.87 15.20
C ALA A 393 35.50 3.55 14.03
N ASP A 394 35.41 2.98 12.83
CA ASP A 394 35.99 3.52 11.59
C ASP A 394 35.10 4.57 10.89
N GLY A 395 33.98 4.94 11.52
CA GLY A 395 32.99 5.87 10.98
C GLY A 395 31.95 5.22 10.06
N GLY A 396 32.07 3.92 9.76
CA GLY A 396 31.05 3.17 9.03
C GLY A 396 29.80 2.89 9.86
N PHE A 397 28.88 2.10 9.30
CA PHE A 397 27.60 1.77 9.90
C PHE A 397 27.39 0.26 9.90
N ALA A 398 26.91 -0.29 11.02
CA ALA A 398 26.37 -1.64 11.09
C ALA A 398 24.86 -1.54 11.24
N TRP A 399 24.11 -1.98 10.24
CA TRP A 399 22.67 -1.83 10.16
C TRP A 399 21.98 -3.19 10.10
N TYR A 400 20.85 -3.27 10.81
CA TYR A 400 19.99 -4.44 10.87
C TYR A 400 18.57 -4.04 10.52
N LEU A 401 17.92 -4.85 9.69
CA LEU A 401 16.48 -4.79 9.42
C LEU A 401 15.86 -6.14 9.74
N ALA A 402 15.06 -6.19 10.78
CA ALA A 402 14.18 -7.31 11.06
C ALA A 402 12.88 -7.15 10.26
N THR A 403 12.54 -8.14 9.44
CA THR A 403 11.29 -8.24 8.70
C THR A 403 10.42 -9.33 9.30
N ALA A 404 9.15 -9.02 9.55
CA ALA A 404 8.16 -9.97 10.05
C ALA A 404 8.00 -11.19 9.12
N ASP A 405 8.20 -12.38 9.66
CA ASP A 405 8.05 -13.65 8.93
C ASP A 405 6.58 -14.11 8.92
N ILE A 406 5.72 -13.35 8.24
CA ILE A 406 4.28 -13.69 8.13
C ILE A 406 4.07 -15.06 7.44
N GLY A 407 5.03 -15.51 6.62
CA GLY A 407 5.00 -16.80 5.93
C GLY A 407 4.98 -18.00 6.89
N ARG A 408 5.56 -17.84 8.09
CA ARG A 408 5.45 -18.84 9.17
C ARG A 408 4.02 -19.06 9.64
N TYR A 409 3.22 -18.00 9.67
CA TYR A 409 1.87 -18.02 10.25
C TYR A 409 0.76 -18.19 9.20
N ALA A 410 1.07 -17.84 7.95
CA ALA A 410 0.25 -18.10 6.77
C ALA A 410 1.04 -18.90 5.71
N PRO A 411 1.46 -20.15 6.01
CA PRO A 411 2.29 -20.92 5.08
C PRO A 411 1.51 -21.38 3.84
N PRO A 412 2.18 -21.62 2.70
CA PRO A 412 1.57 -22.28 1.55
C PRO A 412 0.87 -23.59 1.93
N GLY A 413 -0.29 -23.85 1.33
CA GLY A 413 -1.21 -24.93 1.67
C GLY A 413 -2.25 -24.56 2.73
N SER A 414 -2.12 -23.42 3.41
CA SER A 414 -3.07 -23.00 4.45
C SER A 414 -4.26 -22.18 3.91
N PRO A 415 -5.42 -22.20 4.60
CA PRO A 415 -6.52 -21.28 4.31
C PRO A 415 -6.12 -19.80 4.27
N ALA A 416 -5.28 -19.36 5.21
CA ALA A 416 -4.82 -17.98 5.29
C ALA A 416 -3.96 -17.57 4.08
N PHE A 417 -3.06 -18.43 3.61
CA PHE A 417 -2.24 -18.15 2.42
C PHE A 417 -3.11 -18.00 1.17
N ARG A 418 -4.07 -18.92 0.97
CA ARG A 418 -5.04 -18.82 -0.11
C ARG A 418 -5.85 -17.53 0.00
N ASP A 419 -6.32 -17.15 1.19
CA ASP A 419 -7.08 -15.91 1.37
C ASP A 419 -6.25 -14.65 1.08
N ALA A 420 -5.00 -14.62 1.53
CA ALA A 420 -4.06 -13.54 1.24
C ALA A 420 -3.79 -13.41 -0.28
N ALA A 421 -3.60 -14.53 -0.99
CA ALA A 421 -3.43 -14.55 -2.45
C ALA A 421 -4.65 -13.96 -3.18
N ARG A 422 -5.86 -14.29 -2.70
CA ARG A 422 -7.12 -13.76 -3.25
C ARG A 422 -7.20 -12.25 -3.06
N ARG A 423 -6.93 -11.76 -1.84
CA ARG A 423 -7.00 -10.33 -1.50
C ARG A 423 -5.90 -9.50 -2.16
N GLY A 424 -4.70 -10.05 -2.32
CA GLY A 424 -3.53 -9.44 -2.97
C GLY A 424 -2.80 -8.39 -2.12
N ASN A 425 -3.52 -7.44 -1.53
CA ASN A 425 -2.99 -6.42 -0.63
C ASN A 425 -4.05 -5.92 0.36
N THR A 426 -3.62 -5.29 1.44
CA THR A 426 -4.50 -4.57 2.38
C THR A 426 -5.05 -3.31 1.71
N PHE A 427 -6.34 -3.04 1.88
CA PHE A 427 -6.99 -1.82 1.41
C PHE A 427 -7.15 -0.85 2.57
N TYR A 428 -6.23 0.11 2.68
CA TYR A 428 -6.31 1.21 3.66
C TYR A 428 -7.23 2.32 3.15
N THR A 429 -8.23 2.65 3.95
CA THR A 429 -9.23 3.70 3.73
C THR A 429 -8.82 5.03 4.36
N LEU A 430 -9.68 6.05 4.26
CA LEU A 430 -9.37 7.42 4.67
C LEU A 430 -9.02 7.54 6.16
N ASP A 431 -9.81 6.92 7.03
CA ASP A 431 -9.57 6.85 8.47
C ASP A 431 -10.04 5.48 8.97
N PRO A 432 -9.16 4.69 9.63
CA PRO A 432 -9.53 3.42 10.26
C PRO A 432 -10.72 3.48 11.23
N LYS A 433 -11.08 4.66 11.75
CA LYS A 433 -12.25 4.88 12.61
C LYS A 433 -13.58 4.93 11.85
N THR A 434 -13.57 5.08 10.52
CA THR A 434 -14.77 5.32 9.71
C THR A 434 -15.21 4.09 8.94
N PHE A 435 -14.29 3.52 8.18
CA PHE A 435 -14.35 2.15 7.70
C PHE A 435 -12.96 1.54 7.94
N PRO A 436 -12.84 0.40 8.62
CA PRO A 436 -11.52 -0.18 8.89
C PRO A 436 -10.81 -0.48 7.58
N ALA A 437 -9.47 -0.50 7.61
CA ALA A 437 -8.71 -1.07 6.52
C ALA A 437 -9.21 -2.51 6.29
N ALA A 438 -9.41 -2.93 5.04
CA ALA A 438 -9.72 -4.32 4.75
C ALA A 438 -8.40 -5.10 4.65
N PRO A 439 -8.02 -5.87 5.69
CA PRO A 439 -6.68 -6.42 5.77
C PRO A 439 -6.52 -7.58 4.77
N MET A 440 -5.31 -7.72 4.22
CA MET A 440 -4.94 -8.87 3.41
C MET A 440 -4.89 -10.14 4.25
N THR A 441 -4.29 -10.04 5.44
CA THR A 441 -4.07 -11.17 6.33
C THR A 441 -4.85 -10.95 7.61
N HIS A 442 -5.46 -12.02 8.12
CA HIS A 442 -6.31 -11.97 9.30
C HIS A 442 -5.62 -11.23 10.47
N PRO A 443 -6.29 -10.30 11.19
CA PRO A 443 -5.74 -9.46 12.26
C PRO A 443 -4.92 -10.18 13.33
N VAL A 444 -5.35 -11.36 13.77
CA VAL A 444 -4.55 -12.18 14.71
C VAL A 444 -3.19 -12.56 14.11
N LEU A 445 -3.13 -12.82 12.81
CA LEU A 445 -1.87 -13.12 12.14
C LEU A 445 -1.04 -11.84 11.92
N SER A 446 -1.68 -10.77 11.44
CA SER A 446 -1.02 -9.54 10.99
C SER A 446 -0.66 -8.55 12.10
N LYS A 447 -1.55 -8.33 13.07
CA LYS A 447 -1.44 -7.32 14.12
C LYS A 447 -0.95 -7.89 15.45
N ASP A 448 -1.06 -9.21 15.64
CA ASP A 448 -0.67 -9.89 16.88
C ASP A 448 0.56 -10.77 16.68
N VAL A 449 0.43 -11.96 16.09
CA VAL A 449 1.52 -12.96 16.12
C VAL A 449 2.73 -12.60 15.25
N ALA A 450 2.53 -12.05 14.04
CA ALA A 450 3.65 -11.71 13.15
C ALA A 450 4.20 -10.29 13.39
N SER A 451 3.39 -9.39 13.94
CA SER A 451 3.82 -8.00 14.12
C SER A 451 5.00 -7.88 15.10
N LEU A 452 5.97 -7.05 14.73
CA LEU A 452 7.15 -6.71 15.51
C LEU A 452 6.83 -5.64 16.58
N LEU A 453 5.94 -5.99 17.51
CA LEU A 453 5.48 -5.10 18.58
C LEU A 453 6.58 -4.82 19.62
N ALA A 454 6.59 -3.62 20.18
CA ALA A 454 7.49 -3.29 21.29
C ALA A 454 7.25 -4.18 22.52
N GLY A 455 8.33 -4.60 23.17
CA GLY A 455 8.33 -5.51 24.32
C GLY A 455 8.08 -6.98 23.97
N LYS A 456 8.00 -7.32 22.68
CA LYS A 456 7.70 -8.67 22.22
C LYS A 456 8.90 -9.34 21.56
N ASP A 457 9.20 -10.55 22.02
CA ASP A 457 10.11 -11.48 21.36
C ASP A 457 9.51 -11.99 20.06
N SER A 458 10.26 -11.93 18.96
CA SER A 458 9.80 -12.37 17.64
C SER A 458 10.90 -13.12 16.89
N LEU A 459 10.54 -14.15 16.15
CA LEU A 459 11.42 -14.74 15.15
C LEU A 459 11.19 -13.99 13.83
N ALA A 460 12.22 -13.34 13.32
CA ALA A 460 12.17 -12.48 12.15
C ALA A 460 13.19 -12.92 11.10
N ILE A 461 12.99 -12.49 9.85
CA ILE A 461 14.04 -12.53 8.84
C ILE A 461 14.86 -11.26 9.00
N VAL A 462 16.14 -11.41 9.35
CA VAL A 462 17.03 -10.29 9.61
C VAL A 462 17.97 -10.11 8.42
N THR A 463 18.01 -8.89 7.91
CA THR A 463 19.02 -8.42 6.98
C THR A 463 20.07 -7.65 7.78
N ARG A 464 21.33 -8.09 7.73
CA ARG A 464 22.48 -7.35 8.26
C ARG A 464 23.26 -6.76 7.09
N MET A 465 23.57 -5.47 7.14
CA MET A 465 24.46 -4.82 6.17
C MET A 465 25.45 -3.92 6.89
N GLU A 466 26.69 -3.94 6.45
CA GLU A 466 27.65 -2.90 6.80
C GLU A 466 27.79 -1.89 5.65
N PHE A 467 27.98 -0.63 6.04
CA PHE A 467 28.25 0.47 5.13
C PHE A 467 29.53 1.17 5.59
N ASP A 468 30.30 1.67 4.63
CA ASP A 468 31.43 2.53 4.96
C ASP A 468 30.99 3.91 5.47
N ALA A 469 31.96 4.76 5.84
CA ALA A 469 31.70 6.10 6.35
C ALA A 469 30.96 7.04 5.38
N PHE A 470 30.86 6.67 4.09
CA PHE A 470 30.15 7.42 3.06
C PHE A 470 28.80 6.79 2.69
N GLY A 471 28.34 5.79 3.44
CA GLY A 471 27.08 5.10 3.18
C GLY A 471 27.15 4.16 1.97
N ARG A 472 28.34 3.75 1.51
CA ARG A 472 28.46 2.75 0.44
C ARG A 472 28.29 1.35 1.06
N PRO A 473 27.36 0.52 0.57
CA PRO A 473 27.22 -0.85 1.07
C PRO A 473 28.50 -1.65 0.85
N GLU A 474 28.89 -2.43 1.85
CA GLU A 474 29.97 -3.40 1.77
C GLU A 474 29.37 -4.78 1.42
N PRO A 475 29.45 -5.25 0.15
CA PRO A 475 28.71 -6.43 -0.29
C PRO A 475 29.07 -7.71 0.46
N ASP A 476 30.36 -7.89 0.80
CA ASP A 476 30.86 -9.05 1.55
C ASP A 476 30.45 -9.02 3.04
N LYS A 477 29.81 -7.94 3.48
CA LYS A 477 29.26 -7.72 4.82
C LYS A 477 27.73 -7.61 4.81
N THR A 478 27.10 -8.17 3.79
CA THR A 478 25.64 -8.27 3.68
C THR A 478 25.21 -9.71 3.90
N ASP A 479 24.27 -9.93 4.82
CA ASP A 479 23.74 -11.27 5.09
C ASP A 479 22.24 -11.22 5.40
N VAL A 480 21.57 -12.36 5.17
CA VAL A 480 20.14 -12.57 5.43
C VAL A 480 19.96 -13.91 6.12
N PHE A 481 19.43 -13.88 7.34
CA PHE A 481 19.30 -15.04 8.22
C PHE A 481 18.06 -14.94 9.11
N LEU A 482 17.72 -16.01 9.84
CA LEU A 482 16.67 -15.96 10.86
C LEU A 482 17.22 -15.35 12.15
N GLY A 483 16.51 -14.39 12.74
CA GLY A 483 16.93 -13.72 13.97
C GLY A 483 15.85 -13.78 15.04
N LEU A 484 16.27 -14.10 16.26
CA LEU A 484 15.47 -13.88 17.47
C LEU A 484 15.62 -12.41 17.86
N VAL A 485 14.58 -11.62 17.67
CA VAL A 485 14.60 -10.16 17.90
C VAL A 485 13.69 -9.76 19.06
N HIS A 486 14.11 -8.74 19.80
CA HIS A 486 13.29 -8.08 20.80
C HIS A 486 13.17 -6.60 20.45
N VAL A 487 11.96 -6.14 20.14
CA VAL A 487 11.74 -4.73 19.79
C VAL A 487 11.64 -3.91 21.07
N GLN A 488 12.57 -2.99 21.28
CA GLN A 488 12.70 -2.20 22.51
C GLN A 488 11.89 -0.90 22.47
N GLY A 489 11.52 -0.41 21.28
CA GLY A 489 10.78 0.84 21.13
C GLY A 489 9.91 0.89 19.88
N ARG A 490 8.75 1.54 20.01
CA ARG A 490 7.85 1.85 18.90
C ARG A 490 7.62 3.36 18.88
N TYR A 491 7.91 3.98 17.76
CA TYR A 491 7.80 5.42 17.58
C TYR A 491 6.92 5.78 16.39
N THR A 492 6.45 7.02 16.40
CA THR A 492 5.74 7.62 15.26
C THR A 492 6.64 8.55 14.48
N TYR A 493 6.32 8.76 13.20
CA TYR A 493 6.99 9.76 12.38
C TYR A 493 6.98 11.15 13.04
N GLU A 494 5.85 11.51 13.67
CA GLU A 494 5.68 12.77 14.38
C GLU A 494 6.55 12.87 15.64
N GLN A 495 6.71 11.78 16.39
CA GLN A 495 7.62 11.74 17.55
C GLN A 495 9.09 11.90 17.13
N VAL A 496 9.49 11.27 16.02
CA VAL A 496 10.84 11.40 15.47
C VAL A 496 11.08 12.81 14.92
N ALA A 497 10.07 13.39 14.27
CA ALA A 497 10.11 14.78 13.84
C ALA A 497 10.30 15.74 15.03
N ALA A 498 9.51 15.56 16.10
CA ALA A 498 9.61 16.36 17.33
C ALA A 498 10.99 16.20 18.02
N LEU A 499 11.57 15.00 18.01
CA LEU A 499 12.94 14.76 18.51
C LEU A 499 13.95 15.63 17.75
N TRP A 500 13.88 15.67 16.41
CA TRP A 500 14.81 16.44 15.58
C TRP A 500 14.61 17.95 15.67
N ASP A 501 13.40 18.38 16.04
CA ASP A 501 13.05 19.75 16.35
C ASP A 501 13.39 20.17 17.79
N GLN A 502 14.00 19.27 18.58
CA GLN A 502 14.31 19.50 20.00
C GLN A 502 13.06 19.77 20.86
N LYS A 503 11.90 19.28 20.42
CA LYS A 503 10.60 19.39 21.10
C LYS A 503 10.15 18.09 21.77
N GLY A 504 11.06 17.12 21.89
CA GLY A 504 10.80 15.83 22.52
C GLY A 504 12.09 15.04 22.77
N SER A 505 11.98 13.96 23.54
CA SER A 505 13.08 13.04 23.83
C SER A 505 12.62 11.60 23.66
N LEU A 506 13.43 10.77 23.03
CA LEU A 506 13.17 9.34 22.87
C LEU A 506 14.31 8.53 23.48
N PRO A 507 14.06 7.38 24.15
CA PRO A 507 15.12 6.57 24.75
C PRO A 507 16.21 6.13 23.76
N HIS A 508 15.87 5.96 22.49
CA HIS A 508 16.75 5.50 21.42
C HIS A 508 17.21 6.64 20.49
N ALA A 509 17.26 7.88 21.00
CA ALA A 509 17.56 9.07 20.18
C ALA A 509 18.91 9.00 19.45
N GLU A 510 19.95 8.41 20.07
CA GLU A 510 21.27 8.26 19.46
C GLU A 510 21.21 7.38 18.20
N GLN A 511 20.66 6.17 18.31
CA GLN A 511 20.48 5.27 17.16
C GLN A 511 19.64 5.91 16.06
N ILE A 512 18.56 6.63 16.41
CA ILE A 512 17.72 7.35 15.44
C ILE A 512 18.53 8.45 14.74
N GLY A 513 19.43 9.12 15.44
CA GLY A 513 20.38 10.07 14.86
C GLY A 513 21.35 9.41 13.87
N VAL A 514 21.91 8.24 14.21
CA VAL A 514 22.77 7.47 13.30
C VAL A 514 22.00 6.97 12.07
N ALA A 515 20.75 6.52 12.26
CA ALA A 515 19.87 6.11 11.16
C ALA A 515 19.60 7.27 10.20
N ARG A 516 19.36 8.46 10.75
CA ARG A 516 19.16 9.69 9.96
C ARG A 516 20.41 10.07 9.15
N GLU A 517 21.59 9.96 9.75
CA GLU A 517 22.86 10.22 9.05
C GLU A 517 23.03 9.26 7.85
N LEU A 518 22.88 7.95 8.09
CA LEU A 518 22.97 6.96 7.01
C LEU A 518 21.92 7.23 5.93
N ALA A 519 20.64 7.41 6.30
CA ALA A 519 19.57 7.68 5.34
C ALA A 519 19.84 8.93 4.49
N GLY A 520 20.43 9.98 5.06
CA GLY A 520 20.85 11.16 4.30
C GLY A 520 21.92 10.84 3.26
N LEU A 521 22.92 10.03 3.60
CA LEU A 521 23.96 9.56 2.68
C LEU A 521 23.39 8.69 1.57
N LEU A 522 22.52 7.73 1.92
CA LEU A 522 21.84 6.85 0.96
C LEU A 522 20.98 7.66 -0.01
N HIS A 523 20.20 8.61 0.52
CA HIS A 523 19.36 9.48 -0.30
C HIS A 523 20.17 10.30 -1.30
N ALA A 524 21.22 10.99 -0.85
CA ALA A 524 22.07 11.80 -1.72
C ALA A 524 22.74 10.95 -2.82
N ARG A 525 23.19 9.74 -2.46
CA ARG A 525 23.76 8.78 -3.40
C ARG A 525 22.73 8.32 -4.45
N ASP A 526 21.52 7.96 -4.02
CA ASP A 526 20.51 7.41 -4.91
C ASP A 526 19.93 8.49 -5.84
N VAL A 527 19.77 9.72 -5.36
CA VAL A 527 19.41 10.89 -6.18
C VAL A 527 20.46 11.11 -7.28
N LYS A 528 21.75 11.11 -6.91
CA LYS A 528 22.86 11.19 -7.87
C LYS A 528 22.87 10.02 -8.87
N ALA A 529 22.36 8.86 -8.47
CA ALA A 529 22.26 7.66 -9.31
C ALA A 529 20.99 7.61 -10.18
N GLY A 530 20.10 8.61 -10.10
CA GLY A 530 18.90 8.69 -10.94
C GLY A 530 17.56 8.52 -10.21
N LYS A 531 17.54 8.41 -8.87
CA LYS A 531 16.29 8.33 -8.09
C LYS A 531 15.43 9.57 -8.34
N LEU A 532 14.16 9.36 -8.66
CA LEU A 532 13.21 10.45 -8.90
C LEU A 532 12.64 10.92 -7.56
N VAL A 533 12.74 12.23 -7.28
CA VAL A 533 12.20 12.83 -6.07
C VAL A 533 10.99 13.70 -6.41
N PHE A 534 9.81 13.18 -6.07
CA PHE A 534 8.54 13.91 -6.21
C PHE A 534 8.04 14.36 -4.84
N ASP A 535 8.26 15.63 -4.50
CA ASP A 535 7.64 16.27 -3.35
C ASP A 535 6.33 16.96 -3.80
N ILE A 536 5.21 16.26 -3.61
CA ILE A 536 3.88 16.69 -4.06
C ILE A 536 2.94 16.67 -2.84
N PRO A 537 2.52 17.85 -2.34
CA PRO A 537 1.55 17.93 -1.24
C PRO A 537 0.21 17.33 -1.68
N ARG A 538 -0.51 16.76 -0.72
CA ARG A 538 -1.84 16.17 -0.97
C ARG A 538 -2.85 16.72 0.03
N PRO A 539 -4.14 16.84 -0.36
CA PRO A 539 -5.21 17.06 0.59
C PRO A 539 -5.20 15.96 1.66
N ARG A 540 -5.28 16.37 2.93
CA ARG A 540 -5.61 15.48 4.05
C ARG A 540 -6.98 15.82 4.56
N TYR A 541 -7.71 14.78 4.93
CA TYR A 541 -9.03 14.92 5.52
C TYR A 541 -8.99 14.50 6.98
N ALA A 542 -9.66 15.26 7.83
CA ALA A 542 -9.74 14.99 9.26
C ALA A 542 -11.17 15.14 9.74
N ARG A 543 -11.60 14.23 10.61
CA ARG A 543 -12.92 14.27 11.23
C ARG A 543 -12.86 15.04 12.56
N GLY A 544 -13.65 16.11 12.65
CA GLY A 544 -13.81 16.91 13.86
C GLY A 544 -14.61 16.18 14.94
N ALA A 545 -14.60 16.73 16.16
CA ALA A 545 -15.36 16.20 17.29
C ALA A 545 -16.89 16.33 17.11
N ASP A 546 -17.33 17.27 16.29
CA ASP A 546 -18.71 17.44 15.83
C ASP A 546 -19.14 16.38 14.79
N GLY A 547 -18.22 15.52 14.36
CA GLY A 547 -18.44 14.49 13.36
C GLY A 547 -18.27 14.99 11.92
N GLU A 548 -18.00 16.28 11.71
CA GLU A 548 -17.80 16.87 10.39
C GLU A 548 -16.39 16.63 9.88
N TRP A 549 -16.27 16.38 8.58
CA TRP A 549 -14.98 16.24 7.94
C TRP A 549 -14.45 17.57 7.44
N THR A 550 -13.16 17.81 7.59
CA THR A 550 -12.46 19.00 7.09
C THR A 550 -11.35 18.57 6.14
N SER A 551 -10.90 19.49 5.27
CA SER A 551 -9.81 19.25 4.34
C SER A 551 -8.76 20.35 4.48
N ALA A 552 -7.49 19.95 4.45
CA ALA A 552 -6.36 20.86 4.46
C ALA A 552 -5.30 20.37 3.49
N LEU A 553 -4.59 21.29 2.82
CA LEU A 553 -3.39 20.92 2.07
C LEU A 553 -2.31 20.67 3.11
N ALA A 554 -2.09 19.40 3.45
CA ALA A 554 -0.96 19.06 4.29
C ALA A 554 0.28 19.04 3.40
N GLN A 555 1.12 20.05 3.56
CA GLN A 555 2.53 19.82 3.37
C GLN A 555 3.00 19.10 4.64
N ASP A 556 3.59 17.91 4.48
CA ASP A 556 4.25 17.29 5.61
C ASP A 556 5.24 18.30 6.19
N ASP A 557 5.22 18.48 7.52
CA ASP A 557 6.30 19.15 8.23
C ASP A 557 7.62 18.61 7.65
N PRO A 558 8.57 19.47 7.22
CA PRO A 558 9.84 19.03 6.67
C PRO A 558 10.52 17.94 7.50
N ARG A 559 10.40 17.98 8.84
CA ARG A 559 10.91 16.93 9.74
C ARG A 559 10.11 15.64 9.67
N ALA A 560 8.79 15.73 9.58
CA ALA A 560 7.95 14.55 9.34
C ALA A 560 8.29 13.92 7.99
N ALA A 561 8.40 14.70 6.91
CA ALA A 561 8.80 14.21 5.58
C ALA A 561 10.20 13.54 5.60
N GLU A 562 11.15 14.12 6.34
CA GLU A 562 12.48 13.55 6.55
C GLU A 562 12.40 12.19 7.30
N SER A 563 11.51 12.06 8.29
CA SER A 563 11.35 10.81 9.06
C SER A 563 10.73 9.69 8.24
N HIS A 564 9.79 10.02 7.34
CA HIS A 564 9.26 9.07 6.36
C HIS A 564 10.35 8.60 5.39
N ARG A 565 11.16 9.55 4.89
CA ARG A 565 12.28 9.25 3.98
C ARG A 565 13.33 8.36 4.63
N LEU A 566 13.63 8.56 5.92
CA LEU A 566 14.54 7.70 6.67
C LEU A 566 14.14 6.23 6.53
N ILE A 567 12.90 5.89 6.85
CA ILE A 567 12.40 4.51 6.75
C ILE A 567 12.36 4.05 5.29
N GLU A 568 11.98 4.92 4.35
CA GLU A 568 11.99 4.59 2.92
C GLU A 568 13.38 4.13 2.44
N GLU A 569 14.45 4.89 2.71
CA GLU A 569 15.80 4.54 2.25
C GLU A 569 16.29 3.23 2.88
N LEU A 570 16.07 3.06 4.19
CA LEU A 570 16.44 1.81 4.88
C LEU A 570 15.72 0.60 4.26
N LYS A 571 14.42 0.71 3.98
CA LYS A 571 13.64 -0.37 3.36
C LYS A 571 14.04 -0.65 1.92
N VAL A 572 14.43 0.37 1.14
CA VAL A 572 14.94 0.17 -0.24
C VAL A 572 16.20 -0.69 -0.21
N TYR A 573 17.16 -0.37 0.65
CA TYR A 573 18.41 -1.14 0.76
C TYR A 573 18.17 -2.55 1.33
N GLY A 574 17.27 -2.70 2.31
CA GLY A 574 16.87 -4.02 2.82
C GLY A 574 16.23 -4.90 1.74
N ASN A 575 15.31 -4.34 0.95
CA ASN A 575 14.68 -5.05 -0.15
C ASN A 575 15.68 -5.48 -1.24
N ARG A 576 16.73 -4.68 -1.49
CA ARG A 576 17.82 -5.05 -2.42
C ARG A 576 18.67 -6.21 -1.90
N ALA A 577 18.96 -6.25 -0.59
CA ALA A 577 19.66 -7.38 0.02
C ALA A 577 18.82 -8.67 -0.01
N LEU A 578 17.53 -8.56 0.36
CA LEU A 578 16.58 -9.66 0.25
C LEU A 578 16.44 -10.16 -1.19
N LYS A 579 16.41 -9.25 -2.18
CA LYS A 579 16.40 -9.61 -3.61
C LYS A 579 17.62 -10.44 -4.00
N ARG A 580 18.83 -10.03 -3.62
CA ARG A 580 20.06 -10.79 -3.90
C ARG A 580 20.02 -12.21 -3.33
N LYS A 581 19.51 -12.37 -2.09
CA LYS A 581 19.33 -13.68 -1.48
C LYS A 581 18.30 -14.52 -2.25
N LEU A 582 17.18 -13.92 -2.64
CA LEU A 582 16.14 -14.55 -3.45
C LEU A 582 16.64 -14.96 -4.84
N ASP A 583 17.52 -14.18 -5.46
CA ASP A 583 18.15 -14.54 -6.74
C ASP A 583 19.02 -15.78 -6.63
N ALA A 584 19.83 -15.87 -5.56
CA ALA A 584 20.61 -17.08 -5.29
C ALA A 584 19.70 -18.31 -5.11
N ILE A 585 18.60 -18.17 -4.37
CA ILE A 585 17.59 -19.23 -4.20
C ILE A 585 16.95 -19.60 -5.55
N ALA A 586 16.55 -18.61 -6.35
CA ALA A 586 15.93 -18.84 -7.65
C ALA A 586 16.88 -19.59 -8.60
N GLN A 587 18.16 -19.20 -8.61
CA GLN A 587 19.19 -19.82 -9.43
C GLN A 587 19.51 -21.25 -8.98
N GLU A 588 19.64 -21.48 -7.67
CA GLU A 588 19.98 -22.79 -7.10
C GLU A 588 18.84 -23.81 -7.25
N PHE A 589 17.60 -23.38 -6.98
CA PHE A 589 16.44 -24.28 -6.89
C PHE A 589 15.52 -24.26 -8.12
N GLY A 590 15.71 -23.32 -9.05
CA GLY A 590 14.85 -23.16 -10.22
C GLY A 590 13.43 -22.71 -9.87
N VAL A 591 13.28 -21.95 -8.77
CA VAL A 591 12.00 -21.39 -8.33
C VAL A 591 11.90 -19.92 -8.76
N PRO A 592 10.81 -19.49 -9.42
CA PRO A 592 10.65 -18.11 -9.81
C PRO A 592 10.36 -17.20 -8.61
N ILE A 593 10.70 -15.92 -8.74
CA ILE A 593 10.41 -14.88 -7.75
C ILE A 593 9.53 -13.81 -8.38
N LEU A 594 8.76 -13.09 -7.56
CA LEU A 594 8.01 -11.93 -8.01
C LEU A 594 8.84 -10.68 -7.80
N MET A 595 8.87 -9.79 -8.79
CA MET A 595 9.67 -8.56 -8.82
C MET A 595 8.78 -7.32 -8.98
N ARG A 596 9.29 -6.18 -8.51
CA ARG A 596 8.64 -4.87 -8.65
C ARG A 596 9.33 -4.07 -9.74
N VAL A 597 8.65 -3.92 -10.87
CA VAL A 597 9.19 -3.27 -12.07
C VAL A 597 8.52 -1.91 -12.25
N HIS A 598 9.31 -0.88 -12.58
CA HIS A 598 8.81 0.45 -12.92
C HIS A 598 9.54 0.93 -14.17
N GLU A 599 8.89 0.70 -15.31
CA GLU A 599 9.37 1.11 -16.63
C GLU A 599 9.38 2.64 -16.77
N PRO A 600 10.35 3.19 -17.53
CA PRO A 600 10.34 4.60 -17.90
C PRO A 600 9.07 5.04 -18.61
N GLY A 601 8.79 6.35 -18.56
CA GLY A 601 7.75 6.95 -19.40
C GLY A 601 8.05 6.78 -20.89
N THR A 602 7.02 6.53 -21.71
CA THR A 602 7.18 6.40 -23.17
C THR A 602 7.59 7.73 -23.82
N ASP A 603 8.23 7.66 -24.99
CA ASP A 603 8.66 8.85 -25.75
C ASP A 603 7.51 9.84 -25.99
N GLU A 604 6.31 9.31 -26.26
CA GLU A 604 5.09 10.10 -26.42
C GLU A 604 4.74 10.88 -25.15
N LYS A 605 4.71 10.20 -24.00
CA LYS A 605 4.42 10.82 -22.71
C LYS A 605 5.47 11.86 -22.34
N ASN A 606 6.74 11.56 -22.61
CA ASN A 606 7.85 12.46 -22.34
C ASN A 606 7.75 13.71 -23.22
N ARG A 607 7.44 13.56 -24.50
CA ARG A 607 7.24 14.70 -25.43
C ARG A 607 6.09 15.59 -24.99
N GLN A 608 4.94 15.02 -24.64
CA GLN A 608 3.78 15.77 -24.13
C GLN A 608 4.11 16.52 -22.83
N ALA A 609 4.86 15.89 -21.92
CA ALA A 609 5.31 16.55 -20.70
C ALA A 609 6.27 17.71 -21.00
N ARG A 610 7.24 17.52 -21.89
CA ARG A 610 8.17 18.59 -22.31
C ARG A 610 7.44 19.80 -22.92
N GLU A 611 6.41 19.56 -23.74
CA GLU A 611 5.56 20.62 -24.27
C GLU A 611 4.87 21.42 -23.15
N GLN A 612 4.23 20.75 -22.20
CA GLN A 612 3.57 21.41 -21.07
C GLN A 612 4.54 22.16 -20.15
N LEU A 613 5.72 21.59 -19.90
CA LEU A 613 6.76 22.21 -19.08
C LEU A 613 7.37 23.44 -19.76
N ARG A 614 7.47 23.44 -21.09
CA ARG A 614 7.87 24.62 -21.89
C ARG A 614 6.83 25.74 -21.77
N GLU A 615 5.55 25.41 -21.87
CA GLU A 615 4.46 26.39 -21.69
C GLU A 615 4.43 27.00 -20.29
N LEU A 616 4.84 26.21 -19.28
CA LEU A 616 4.95 26.65 -17.89
C LEU A 616 6.20 27.54 -17.64
N GLY A 617 7.08 27.71 -18.63
CA GLY A 617 8.32 28.49 -18.51
C GLY A 617 9.47 27.73 -17.84
N VAL A 618 9.35 26.41 -17.69
CA VAL A 618 10.34 25.53 -17.05
C VAL A 618 10.67 24.36 -17.96
N PRO A 619 11.26 24.60 -19.15
CA PRO A 619 11.47 23.54 -20.13
C PRO A 619 12.33 22.40 -19.57
N TRP A 620 11.96 21.17 -19.93
CA TRP A 620 12.77 19.97 -19.79
C TRP A 620 13.44 19.68 -21.15
N PRO A 621 14.75 19.92 -21.32
CA PRO A 621 15.49 19.62 -22.54
C PRO A 621 15.46 18.13 -22.93
N GLU A 622 15.80 17.82 -24.17
CA GLU A 622 15.82 16.43 -24.66
C GLU A 622 17.05 15.65 -24.16
N ASP A 623 18.17 16.33 -23.96
CA ASP A 623 19.45 15.81 -23.49
C ASP A 623 19.59 15.79 -21.96
N GLU A 624 18.56 16.25 -21.24
CA GLU A 624 18.51 16.23 -19.78
C GLU A 624 17.70 15.02 -19.28
N GLU A 625 18.26 14.23 -18.38
CA GLU A 625 17.54 13.14 -17.73
C GLU A 625 16.47 13.68 -16.77
N LEU A 626 15.40 12.91 -16.52
CA LEU A 626 14.29 13.43 -15.70
C LEU A 626 14.71 13.75 -14.26
N ASN A 627 15.61 12.96 -13.65
CA ASN A 627 16.10 13.24 -12.30
C ASN A 627 16.86 14.57 -12.26
N GLN A 628 17.70 14.85 -13.26
CA GLN A 628 18.46 16.10 -13.39
C GLN A 628 17.50 17.29 -13.55
N TYR A 629 16.45 17.13 -14.36
CA TYR A 629 15.39 18.13 -14.48
C TYR A 629 14.72 18.43 -13.14
N LEU A 630 14.37 17.40 -12.37
CA LEU A 630 13.71 17.56 -11.06
C LEU A 630 14.64 18.23 -10.03
N GLU A 631 15.91 17.87 -10.01
CA GLU A 631 16.92 18.52 -9.16
C GLU A 631 17.10 19.99 -9.51
N ARG A 632 17.23 20.30 -10.81
CA ARG A 632 17.31 21.68 -11.31
C ARG A 632 16.05 22.46 -10.96
N LEU A 633 14.87 21.89 -11.14
CA LEU A 633 13.59 22.50 -10.77
C LEU A 633 13.51 22.78 -9.27
N GLN A 634 14.00 21.85 -8.43
CA GLN A 634 14.04 22.01 -6.98
C GLN A 634 14.92 23.21 -6.59
N ALA A 635 16.13 23.30 -7.17
CA ALA A 635 17.14 24.31 -6.85
C ALA A 635 16.75 25.75 -7.26
N ARG A 636 15.77 25.93 -8.14
CA ARG A 636 15.32 27.25 -8.64
C ARG A 636 14.52 28.02 -7.59
N ALA A 637 15.17 28.86 -6.79
CA ALA A 637 14.52 29.66 -5.74
C ALA A 637 13.62 30.79 -6.29
N ASP A 638 13.81 31.19 -7.55
CA ASP A 638 13.07 32.23 -8.26
C ASP A 638 11.68 31.77 -8.75
N LEU A 639 11.41 30.46 -8.75
CA LEU A 639 10.12 29.92 -9.16
C LEU A 639 9.15 29.85 -7.98
N ALA A 640 7.92 30.30 -8.23
CA ALA A 640 6.83 30.18 -7.28
C ALA A 640 6.47 28.69 -7.01
N ALA A 641 5.99 28.39 -5.79
CA ALA A 641 5.78 27.02 -5.33
C ALA A 641 4.74 26.25 -6.15
N ASP A 642 3.72 26.95 -6.63
CA ASP A 642 2.69 26.46 -7.55
C ASP A 642 3.26 26.02 -8.90
N VAL A 643 4.19 26.78 -9.47
CA VAL A 643 4.88 26.43 -10.71
C VAL A 643 5.67 25.14 -10.53
N LYS A 644 6.41 25.02 -9.41
CA LYS A 644 7.14 23.79 -9.07
C LYS A 644 6.19 22.61 -8.91
N LEU A 645 5.05 22.81 -8.24
CA LEU A 645 4.03 21.78 -8.06
C LEU A 645 3.46 21.29 -9.41
N SER A 646 3.03 22.21 -10.28
CA SER A 646 2.53 21.88 -11.62
C SER A 646 3.58 21.16 -12.46
N ALA A 647 4.84 21.59 -12.37
CA ALA A 647 5.94 20.95 -13.09
C ALA A 647 6.19 19.52 -12.59
N ARG A 648 6.21 19.29 -11.26
CA ARG A 648 6.37 17.96 -10.66
C ARG A 648 5.20 17.03 -10.98
N LEU A 649 3.96 17.53 -10.93
CA LEU A 649 2.77 16.76 -11.32
C LEU A 649 2.80 16.36 -12.80
N THR A 650 3.23 17.27 -13.67
CA THR A 650 3.40 17.02 -15.10
C THR A 650 4.46 15.95 -15.35
N ALA A 651 5.63 16.08 -14.70
CA ALA A 651 6.70 15.09 -14.75
C ALA A 651 6.23 13.72 -14.21
N LEU A 652 5.56 13.67 -13.06
CA LEU A 652 5.06 12.42 -12.49
C LEU A 652 4.07 11.71 -13.42
N ARG A 653 3.15 12.46 -14.05
CA ARG A 653 2.15 11.91 -14.96
C ARG A 653 2.71 11.44 -16.30
N SER A 654 3.96 11.76 -16.61
CA SER A 654 4.67 11.22 -17.77
C SER A 654 5.22 9.81 -17.52
N ARG A 655 5.30 9.35 -16.27
CA ARG A 655 5.83 8.03 -15.91
C ARG A 655 4.79 6.92 -16.10
N ASN A 656 5.26 5.68 -16.27
CA ASN A 656 4.40 4.49 -16.26
C ASN A 656 4.10 4.07 -14.82
N ALA A 657 2.97 3.41 -14.59
CA ALA A 657 2.70 2.82 -13.28
C ALA A 657 3.58 1.59 -13.04
N ALA A 658 4.16 1.48 -11.84
CA ALA A 658 4.89 0.28 -11.44
C ALA A 658 3.96 -0.96 -11.40
N ARG A 659 4.51 -2.14 -11.68
CA ARG A 659 3.78 -3.41 -11.76
C ARG A 659 4.55 -4.56 -11.12
N ILE A 660 3.84 -5.62 -10.80
CA ILE A 660 4.43 -6.89 -10.39
C ILE A 660 4.76 -7.69 -11.66
N SER A 661 5.93 -8.33 -11.68
CA SER A 661 6.40 -9.12 -12.83
C SER A 661 7.21 -10.33 -12.37
N VAL A 662 7.21 -11.39 -13.17
CA VAL A 662 8.12 -12.53 -13.04
C VAL A 662 9.42 -12.34 -13.84
N ILE A 663 9.43 -11.37 -14.75
CA ILE A 663 10.59 -11.01 -15.58
C ILE A 663 10.80 -9.50 -15.44
N ASP A 664 12.04 -9.10 -15.19
CA ASP A 664 12.42 -7.70 -15.13
C ASP A 664 13.50 -7.41 -16.18
N THR A 665 13.13 -6.64 -17.18
CA THR A 665 14.02 -6.15 -18.24
C THR A 665 14.24 -4.64 -18.17
N ALA A 666 13.55 -3.94 -17.27
CA ALA A 666 13.49 -2.47 -17.26
C ALA A 666 14.05 -1.87 -15.96
N GLY A 667 14.03 -2.62 -14.87
CA GLY A 667 14.41 -2.12 -13.55
C GLY A 667 13.31 -1.28 -12.93
N HIS A 668 13.74 -0.31 -12.13
CA HIS A 668 12.85 0.56 -11.38
C HIS A 668 13.28 2.03 -11.50
N GLU A 669 12.80 2.72 -12.53
CA GLU A 669 13.21 4.10 -12.85
C GLU A 669 13.00 5.06 -11.66
N GLY A 670 11.86 4.97 -10.95
CA GLY A 670 11.59 5.85 -9.82
C GLY A 670 12.61 5.73 -8.68
N LEU A 671 13.30 4.60 -8.56
CA LEU A 671 14.34 4.35 -7.57
C LEU A 671 15.75 4.48 -8.15
N GLY A 672 15.89 4.76 -9.46
CA GLY A 672 17.19 4.77 -10.13
C GLY A 672 17.89 3.41 -10.14
N LEU A 673 17.12 2.30 -10.23
CA LEU A 673 17.67 0.94 -10.15
C LEU A 673 17.55 0.19 -11.48
N GLU A 674 18.59 -0.57 -11.83
CA GLU A 674 18.67 -1.40 -13.03
C GLU A 674 17.79 -2.65 -12.97
N ALA A 675 17.64 -3.32 -14.11
CA ALA A 675 16.88 -4.56 -14.24
C ALA A 675 17.35 -5.64 -13.26
N GLY A 676 16.40 -6.27 -12.56
CA GLY A 676 16.64 -7.33 -11.59
C GLY A 676 17.16 -6.83 -10.24
N ALA A 677 17.36 -5.53 -10.03
CA ALA A 677 17.95 -5.03 -8.80
C ALA A 677 16.96 -4.87 -7.62
N TYR A 678 15.65 -4.98 -7.86
CA TYR A 678 14.64 -4.66 -6.85
C TYR A 678 13.44 -5.61 -6.79
N THR A 679 12.96 -5.88 -5.59
CA THR A 679 11.66 -6.48 -5.34
C THR A 679 11.07 -6.00 -4.02
N HIS A 680 9.77 -6.19 -3.83
CA HIS A 680 9.15 -6.04 -2.51
C HIS A 680 9.26 -7.36 -1.73
N THR A 681 9.89 -7.29 -0.55
CA THR A 681 9.96 -8.43 0.40
C THR A 681 9.76 -7.99 1.86
N SER A 682 9.86 -6.69 2.18
CA SER A 682 9.83 -6.15 3.53
C SER A 682 8.44 -5.77 4.07
N ALA A 683 7.33 -6.21 3.46
CA ALA A 683 5.97 -5.88 3.92
C ALA A 683 4.96 -7.03 3.71
N GLY A 684 5.35 -8.24 4.10
CA GLY A 684 4.56 -9.46 3.94
C GLY A 684 3.18 -9.43 4.58
N ILE A 685 2.98 -8.67 5.66
CA ILE A 685 1.71 -8.63 6.39
C ILE A 685 0.56 -8.13 5.50
N ARG A 686 0.88 -7.18 4.62
CA ARG A 686 -0.09 -6.39 3.83
C ARG A 686 0.07 -6.48 2.31
N ARG A 687 1.09 -7.21 1.81
CA ARG A 687 1.31 -7.43 0.37
C ARG A 687 1.64 -8.89 0.08
N PHE A 688 0.90 -9.50 -0.85
CA PHE A 688 1.06 -10.91 -1.16
C PHE A 688 2.34 -11.19 -1.94
N THR A 689 2.83 -10.24 -2.76
CA THR A 689 4.13 -10.34 -3.42
C THR A 689 5.25 -10.62 -2.42
N ASP A 690 5.26 -9.87 -1.32
CA ASP A 690 6.21 -10.03 -0.24
C ASP A 690 6.00 -11.37 0.48
N LEU A 691 4.76 -11.74 0.83
CA LEU A 691 4.46 -13.04 1.46
C LEU A 691 4.90 -14.23 0.58
N TYR A 692 4.72 -14.16 -0.74
CA TYR A 692 5.19 -15.17 -1.69
C TYR A 692 6.72 -15.31 -1.64
N ASN A 693 7.44 -14.19 -1.76
CA ASN A 693 8.90 -14.18 -1.75
C ASN A 693 9.45 -14.63 -0.38
N LEU A 694 8.86 -14.13 0.72
CA LEU A 694 9.18 -14.53 2.09
C LEU A 694 8.96 -16.02 2.29
N SER A 695 7.90 -16.63 1.74
CA SER A 695 7.65 -18.07 1.89
C SER A 695 8.78 -18.92 1.31
N LEU A 696 9.34 -18.52 0.16
CA LEU A 696 10.50 -19.18 -0.45
C LEU A 696 11.78 -18.95 0.40
N LEU A 697 11.98 -17.72 0.86
CA LEU A 697 13.12 -17.35 1.69
C LEU A 697 13.11 -18.07 3.04
N THR A 698 11.99 -18.07 3.75
CA THR A 698 11.80 -18.80 5.02
C THR A 698 12.06 -20.29 4.83
N ALA A 699 11.57 -20.90 3.74
CA ALA A 699 11.87 -22.31 3.47
C ALA A 699 13.37 -22.58 3.37
N TYR A 700 14.08 -21.77 2.57
CA TYR A 700 15.52 -21.88 2.42
C TYR A 700 16.26 -21.69 3.76
N LEU A 701 15.91 -20.65 4.52
CA LEU A 701 16.57 -20.33 5.80
C LEU A 701 16.29 -21.37 6.89
N GLU A 702 15.17 -22.08 6.82
CA GLU A 702 14.85 -23.21 7.69
C GLU A 702 15.47 -24.54 7.24
N GLY A 703 16.27 -24.54 6.16
CA GLY A 703 16.85 -25.76 5.58
C GLY A 703 15.83 -26.65 4.87
N ARG A 704 14.62 -26.14 4.59
CA ARG A 704 13.59 -26.83 3.79
C ARG A 704 13.83 -26.57 2.30
N ASP A 705 13.39 -27.51 1.45
CA ASP A 705 13.52 -27.35 0.00
C ASP A 705 12.53 -26.28 -0.53
N PRO A 706 13.01 -25.16 -1.10
CA PRO A 706 12.15 -24.14 -1.70
C PRO A 706 11.26 -24.68 -2.83
N ARG A 707 11.66 -25.76 -3.52
CA ARG A 707 10.86 -26.39 -4.59
C ARG A 707 9.59 -27.02 -4.06
N GLU A 708 9.62 -27.58 -2.84
CA GLU A 708 8.42 -28.13 -2.21
C GLU A 708 7.44 -27.02 -1.83
N THR A 709 7.97 -25.94 -1.25
CA THR A 709 7.17 -24.74 -0.94
C THR A 709 6.55 -24.17 -2.21
N TYR A 710 7.33 -24.04 -3.28
CA TYR A 710 6.82 -23.59 -4.59
C TYR A 710 5.76 -24.53 -5.16
N ARG A 711 5.89 -25.86 -5.01
CA ARG A 711 4.88 -26.83 -5.41
C ARG A 711 3.54 -26.58 -4.70
N LEU A 712 3.56 -26.33 -3.39
CA LEU A 712 2.36 -26.01 -2.61
C LEU A 712 1.74 -24.68 -3.08
N ILE A 713 2.57 -23.66 -3.30
CA ILE A 713 2.09 -22.38 -3.84
C ILE A 713 1.38 -22.61 -5.17
N ARG A 714 1.97 -23.38 -6.10
CA ARG A 714 1.31 -23.69 -7.39
C ARG A 714 -0.03 -24.41 -7.21
N GLN A 715 -0.14 -25.32 -6.24
CA GLN A 715 -1.40 -26.01 -5.94
C GLN A 715 -2.46 -25.04 -5.41
N ASP A 716 -2.08 -24.16 -4.48
CA ASP A 716 -2.96 -23.11 -4.00
C ASP A 716 -3.40 -22.20 -5.15
N LEU A 717 -2.47 -21.66 -5.94
CA LEU A 717 -2.77 -20.79 -7.06
C LEU A 717 -3.70 -21.45 -8.08
N LYS A 718 -3.47 -22.73 -8.40
CA LYS A 718 -4.37 -23.51 -9.27
C LYS A 718 -5.76 -23.67 -8.65
N SER A 719 -5.86 -23.91 -7.34
CA SER A 719 -7.16 -23.98 -6.64
C SER A 719 -7.93 -22.64 -6.65
N LEU A 720 -7.22 -21.53 -6.89
CA LEU A 720 -7.78 -20.19 -7.01
C LEU A 720 -8.08 -19.80 -8.46
N GLY A 721 -7.79 -20.68 -9.42
CA GLY A 721 -8.01 -20.42 -10.85
C GLY A 721 -6.90 -19.62 -11.53
N PHE A 722 -5.71 -19.52 -10.93
CA PHE A 722 -4.53 -18.99 -11.60
C PHE A 722 -3.81 -20.13 -12.35
N GLU A 723 -3.66 -20.00 -13.67
CA GLU A 723 -2.98 -20.99 -14.49
C GLU A 723 -1.46 -20.78 -14.53
N SER A 724 -1.00 -19.55 -14.22
CA SER A 724 0.42 -19.19 -14.23
C SER A 724 0.78 -18.07 -13.24
N LEU A 725 2.07 -17.84 -13.01
CA LEU A 725 2.53 -16.73 -12.16
C LEU A 725 2.36 -15.37 -12.83
N GLU A 726 2.36 -15.31 -14.17
CA GLU A 726 2.03 -14.10 -14.92
C GLU A 726 0.57 -13.68 -14.68
N GLU A 727 -0.34 -14.64 -14.53
CA GLU A 727 -1.72 -14.36 -14.12
C GLU A 727 -1.82 -13.85 -12.69
N LEU A 728 -1.07 -14.46 -11.77
CA LEU A 728 -0.95 -13.94 -10.41
C LEU A 728 -0.37 -12.51 -10.39
N ALA A 729 0.73 -12.26 -11.10
CA ALA A 729 1.37 -10.95 -11.17
C ALA A 729 0.42 -9.87 -11.75
N ALA A 730 -0.35 -10.24 -12.77
CA ALA A 730 -1.41 -9.39 -13.32
C ALA A 730 -2.52 -9.10 -12.29
N HIS A 731 -2.97 -10.12 -11.56
CA HIS A 731 -3.92 -9.96 -10.45
C HIS A 731 -3.37 -9.02 -9.38
N LEU A 732 -2.18 -9.26 -8.85
CA LEU A 732 -1.55 -8.41 -7.82
C LEU A 732 -1.39 -6.96 -8.28
N THR A 733 -0.94 -6.75 -9.53
CA THR A 733 -0.88 -5.41 -10.14
C THR A 733 -2.26 -4.75 -10.20
N GLY A 734 -3.29 -5.50 -10.61
CA GLY A 734 -4.66 -5.02 -10.65
C GLY A 734 -5.22 -4.67 -9.27
N ARG A 735 -4.90 -5.47 -8.23
CA ARG A 735 -5.30 -5.23 -6.85
C ARG A 735 -4.67 -3.95 -6.28
N GLU A 736 -3.39 -3.71 -6.54
CA GLU A 736 -2.73 -2.46 -6.17
C GLU A 736 -3.35 -1.25 -6.89
N ARG A 737 -3.66 -1.38 -8.19
CA ARG A 737 -4.34 -0.33 -8.96
C ARG A 737 -5.74 -0.05 -8.42
N ALA A 738 -6.50 -1.09 -8.10
CA ALA A 738 -7.83 -0.96 -7.52
C ALA A 738 -7.79 -0.26 -6.14
N HIS A 739 -6.79 -0.54 -5.30
CA HIS A 739 -6.58 0.19 -4.04
C HIS A 739 -6.22 1.67 -4.27
N LYS A 740 -5.34 1.95 -5.24
CA LYS A 740 -4.99 3.33 -5.60
C LYS A 740 -6.21 4.12 -6.07
N GLU A 741 -7.03 3.51 -6.90
CA GLU A 741 -8.27 4.11 -7.41
C GLU A 741 -9.35 4.25 -6.35
N MET A 742 -9.43 3.31 -5.40
CA MET A 742 -10.29 3.49 -4.23
C MET A 742 -9.93 4.79 -3.49
N ARG A 743 -8.64 5.09 -3.32
CA ARG A 743 -8.21 6.36 -2.71
C ARG A 743 -8.57 7.57 -3.55
N TRP A 744 -8.42 7.50 -4.87
CA TRP A 744 -8.82 8.59 -5.77
C TRP A 744 -10.34 8.84 -5.76
N ASP A 745 -11.15 7.79 -5.89
CA ASP A 745 -12.61 7.90 -5.77
C ASP A 745 -13.00 8.48 -4.40
N MET A 746 -12.27 8.14 -3.34
CA MET A 746 -12.49 8.72 -2.01
C MET A 746 -12.09 10.19 -1.95
N ASP A 747 -10.94 10.58 -2.52
CA ASP A 747 -10.50 11.97 -2.60
C ASP A 747 -11.52 12.82 -3.39
N ASP A 748 -12.03 12.29 -4.50
CA ASP A 748 -13.08 12.93 -5.31
C ASP A 748 -14.39 13.07 -4.51
N PHE A 749 -14.82 12.02 -3.81
CA PHE A 749 -16.01 12.07 -2.96
C PHE A 749 -15.85 13.13 -1.86
N MET A 750 -14.69 13.18 -1.20
CA MET A 750 -14.41 14.14 -0.15
C MET A 750 -14.32 15.57 -0.68
N ALA A 751 -13.77 15.76 -1.88
CA ALA A 751 -13.79 17.07 -2.54
C ALA A 751 -15.24 17.55 -2.71
N LEU A 752 -16.11 16.71 -3.27
CA LEU A 752 -17.52 17.03 -3.45
C LEU A 752 -18.26 17.24 -2.12
N TYR A 753 -17.98 16.41 -1.11
CA TYR A 753 -18.51 16.58 0.25
C TYR A 753 -18.21 17.97 0.80
N GLN A 754 -16.96 18.42 0.67
CA GLN A 754 -16.53 19.74 1.12
C GLN A 754 -17.23 20.87 0.35
N LEU A 755 -17.45 20.69 -0.96
CA LEU A 755 -18.17 21.66 -1.80
C LEU A 755 -19.68 21.70 -1.55
N ALA A 756 -20.27 20.62 -1.05
CA ALA A 756 -21.69 20.52 -0.73
C ALA A 756 -22.09 21.29 0.55
N LYS A 757 -21.11 21.76 1.33
CA LYS A 757 -21.38 22.44 2.60
C LYS A 757 -22.16 23.75 2.42
N PRO A 758 -23.10 24.09 3.33
CA PRO A 758 -24.00 25.26 3.19
C PRO A 758 -23.31 26.61 2.97
N GLY A 759 -22.04 26.77 3.37
CA GLY A 759 -21.26 28.01 3.19
C GLY A 759 -20.33 28.06 1.97
N VAL A 760 -20.28 26.99 1.16
CA VAL A 760 -19.37 26.89 -0.02
C VAL A 760 -20.13 27.09 -1.33
N ARG A 761 -21.42 26.76 -1.37
CA ARG A 761 -22.23 26.89 -2.57
C ARG A 761 -22.50 28.36 -2.91
N GLY A 762 -22.38 28.71 -4.20
CA GLY A 762 -22.72 30.05 -4.70
C GLY A 762 -21.69 31.16 -4.45
N ARG A 763 -20.62 30.90 -3.68
CA ARG A 763 -19.47 31.82 -3.55
C ARG A 763 -18.39 31.49 -4.59
N PRO A 764 -17.63 32.48 -5.08
CA PRO A 764 -16.43 32.22 -5.87
C PRO A 764 -15.36 31.60 -4.98
N LEU A 765 -14.74 30.52 -5.46
CA LEU A 765 -13.63 29.83 -4.81
C LEU A 765 -12.36 30.06 -5.61
N GLU A 766 -11.35 30.63 -4.98
CA GLU A 766 -10.02 30.74 -5.59
C GLU A 766 -9.43 29.34 -5.83
N GLY A 767 -8.95 29.13 -7.06
CA GLY A 767 -8.27 27.91 -7.44
C GLY A 767 -7.17 28.16 -8.45
N ARG A 768 -6.38 27.11 -8.68
CA ARG A 768 -5.31 27.13 -9.67
C ARG A 768 -5.28 25.83 -10.45
N VAL A 769 -5.10 25.94 -11.76
CA VAL A 769 -4.98 24.80 -12.67
C VAL A 769 -3.62 24.15 -12.46
N VAL A 770 -3.57 23.04 -11.73
CA VAL A 770 -2.32 22.36 -11.37
C VAL A 770 -1.87 21.34 -12.41
N TYR A 771 -2.81 20.84 -13.23
CA TYR A 771 -2.54 19.91 -14.32
C TYR A 771 -3.59 20.04 -15.43
N ARG A 772 -3.20 19.71 -16.67
CA ARG A 772 -4.14 19.55 -17.79
C ARG A 772 -3.77 18.39 -18.71
N SER A 773 -4.78 17.79 -19.30
CA SER A 773 -4.63 16.86 -20.41
C SER A 773 -5.48 17.32 -21.58
N ASN A 774 -4.86 17.48 -22.74
CA ASN A 774 -5.52 17.85 -24.00
C ASN A 774 -5.85 16.62 -24.87
N GLY A 775 -5.88 15.42 -24.27
CA GLY A 775 -6.16 14.17 -24.97
C GLY A 775 -7.58 14.10 -25.55
N ARG A 776 -7.98 12.89 -26.00
CA ARG A 776 -9.32 12.66 -26.57
C ARG A 776 -10.46 13.10 -25.66
N THR A 777 -10.28 12.96 -24.35
CA THR A 777 -11.19 13.46 -23.32
C THR A 777 -10.41 14.49 -22.49
N PRO A 778 -10.48 15.78 -22.84
CA PRO A 778 -9.75 16.80 -22.13
C PRO A 778 -10.24 16.93 -20.69
N PHE A 779 -9.31 17.14 -19.79
CA PHE A 779 -9.60 17.47 -18.41
C PHE A 779 -8.50 18.35 -17.83
N ALA A 780 -8.86 19.15 -16.83
CA ALA A 780 -7.96 19.97 -16.05
C ALA A 780 -8.23 19.72 -14.58
N ILE A 781 -7.17 19.70 -13.77
CA ILE A 781 -7.28 19.59 -12.32
C ILE A 781 -7.04 20.97 -11.74
N VAL A 782 -8.02 21.43 -10.97
CA VAL A 782 -7.97 22.70 -10.27
C VAL A 782 -7.80 22.40 -8.79
N GLN A 783 -6.70 22.87 -8.20
CA GLN A 783 -6.51 22.90 -6.76
C GLN A 783 -7.23 24.13 -6.21
N LEU A 784 -8.28 23.91 -5.43
CA LEU A 784 -8.97 24.97 -4.70
C LEU A 784 -8.21 25.30 -3.41
N ARG A 785 -8.27 26.57 -3.00
CA ARG A 785 -7.63 27.05 -1.77
C ARG A 785 -8.48 26.78 -0.53
N GLU A 786 -9.74 27.19 -0.55
CA GLU A 786 -10.68 27.05 0.57
C GLU A 786 -12.10 26.68 0.10
N PRO A 787 -12.58 25.45 0.34
CA PRO A 787 -11.89 24.34 0.99
C PRO A 787 -10.68 23.87 0.16
N SER A 788 -9.65 23.36 0.83
CA SER A 788 -8.48 22.83 0.15
C SER A 788 -8.79 21.45 -0.41
N VAL A 789 -9.15 21.39 -1.70
CA VAL A 789 -9.52 20.15 -2.41
C VAL A 789 -9.08 20.24 -3.88
N GLU A 790 -8.85 19.09 -4.50
CA GLU A 790 -8.68 19.00 -5.95
C GLU A 790 -10.04 18.73 -6.61
N VAL A 791 -10.34 19.46 -7.69
CA VAL A 791 -11.53 19.21 -8.52
C VAL A 791 -11.14 19.01 -9.96
N THR A 792 -11.85 18.13 -10.66
CA THR A 792 -11.63 17.88 -12.08
C THR A 792 -12.67 18.62 -12.92
N VAL A 793 -12.18 19.43 -13.86
CA VAL A 793 -12.94 20.12 -14.91
C VAL A 793 -12.76 19.31 -16.20
N HIS A 794 -13.84 19.10 -16.96
CA HIS A 794 -13.83 18.24 -18.16
C HIS A 794 -14.27 19.03 -19.41
N GLY A 795 -13.94 18.49 -20.58
CA GLY A 795 -14.52 18.95 -21.86
C GLY A 795 -14.00 20.32 -22.31
N ASP A 796 -14.88 21.13 -22.88
CA ASP A 796 -14.52 22.42 -23.49
C ASP A 796 -14.01 23.44 -22.46
N ASP A 797 -14.54 23.40 -21.23
CA ASP A 797 -14.04 24.22 -20.14
C ASP A 797 -12.57 23.89 -19.84
N ALA A 798 -12.22 22.61 -19.76
CA ALA A 798 -10.84 22.19 -19.58
C ALA A 798 -9.91 22.64 -20.73
N ARG A 799 -10.40 22.65 -21.97
CA ARG A 799 -9.62 23.13 -23.14
C ARG A 799 -9.28 24.61 -23.05
N ARG A 800 -10.12 25.42 -22.42
CA ARG A 800 -9.93 26.87 -22.26
C ARG A 800 -8.92 27.21 -21.16
N LEU A 801 -8.65 26.27 -20.27
CA LEU A 801 -7.76 26.47 -19.13
C LEU A 801 -6.28 26.31 -19.52
N LYS A 802 -5.46 27.21 -18.99
CA LYS A 802 -3.99 27.16 -19.09
C LYS A 802 -3.40 26.56 -17.83
N LEU A 803 -2.30 25.83 -17.97
CA LEU A 803 -1.55 25.32 -16.81
C LEU A 803 -1.08 26.51 -15.95
N ASN A 804 -1.17 26.35 -14.62
CA ASN A 804 -0.89 27.38 -13.61
C ASN A 804 -1.80 28.62 -13.63
N GLN A 805 -2.85 28.62 -14.45
CA GLN A 805 -3.84 29.69 -14.48
C GLN A 805 -4.58 29.77 -13.13
N GLN A 806 -4.72 30.98 -12.60
CA GLN A 806 -5.64 31.26 -11.51
C GLN A 806 -7.07 31.32 -12.05
N VAL A 807 -7.98 30.66 -11.35
CA VAL A 807 -9.39 30.56 -11.72
C VAL A 807 -10.25 30.81 -10.50
N GLU A 808 -11.43 31.38 -10.72
CA GLU A 808 -12.50 31.37 -9.72
C GLU A 808 -13.54 30.33 -10.11
N VAL A 809 -13.87 29.47 -9.16
CA VAL A 809 -14.84 28.39 -9.34
C VAL A 809 -16.05 28.69 -8.48
N THR A 810 -17.21 28.89 -9.09
CA THR A 810 -18.48 29.04 -8.35
C THR A 810 -19.27 27.74 -8.42
N VAL A 811 -19.49 27.09 -7.27
CA VAL A 811 -20.25 25.84 -7.18
C VAL A 811 -21.75 26.13 -7.31
N ARG A 812 -22.39 25.60 -8.36
CA ARG A 812 -23.84 25.75 -8.61
C ARG A 812 -24.65 24.66 -7.94
N SER A 813 -24.20 23.41 -8.02
CA SER A 813 -24.83 22.26 -7.37
C SER A 813 -23.84 21.11 -7.23
N VAL A 814 -24.02 20.29 -6.20
CA VAL A 814 -23.27 19.04 -6.00
C VAL A 814 -24.28 17.91 -5.86
N ASP A 815 -24.01 16.79 -6.52
CA ASP A 815 -24.74 15.53 -6.39
C ASP A 815 -23.76 14.46 -5.90
N LEU A 816 -23.78 14.22 -4.59
CA LEU A 816 -22.89 13.24 -3.95
C LEU A 816 -23.18 11.80 -4.40
N ALA A 817 -24.44 11.47 -4.72
CA ALA A 817 -24.81 10.12 -5.13
C ALA A 817 -24.24 9.80 -6.51
N ASN A 818 -24.25 10.77 -7.42
CA ASN A 818 -23.64 10.59 -8.75
C ASN A 818 -22.15 10.98 -8.82
N MET A 819 -21.56 11.41 -7.70
CA MET A 819 -20.22 12.01 -7.65
C MET A 819 -20.02 13.08 -8.74
N ASP A 820 -21.03 13.93 -8.90
CA ASP A 820 -21.08 14.95 -9.95
C ASP A 820 -21.30 16.34 -9.34
N TRP A 821 -20.90 17.37 -10.08
CA TRP A 821 -21.06 18.76 -9.67
C TRP A 821 -21.21 19.67 -10.88
N ARG A 822 -21.95 20.76 -10.69
CA ARG A 822 -22.08 21.83 -11.68
C ARG A 822 -21.43 23.08 -11.14
N TYR A 823 -20.70 23.75 -12.00
CA TYR A 823 -19.93 24.93 -11.66
C TYR A 823 -20.05 26.02 -12.73
N ALA A 824 -19.58 27.22 -12.36
CA ALA A 824 -19.18 28.25 -13.29
C ALA A 824 -17.68 28.54 -13.09
N LEU A 825 -16.96 28.76 -14.18
CA LEU A 825 -15.56 29.17 -14.17
C LEU A 825 -15.49 30.62 -14.63
N ASP A 826 -15.02 31.49 -13.74
CA ASP A 826 -14.66 32.85 -14.08
C ASP A 826 -13.13 32.95 -14.09
N GLY A 827 -12.57 33.17 -15.27
CA GLY A 827 -11.13 33.40 -15.42
C GLY A 827 -10.87 34.89 -15.42
N ALA A 828 -9.96 35.37 -14.58
CA ALA A 828 -9.31 36.65 -14.79
C ALA A 828 -8.63 36.61 -16.19
N GLY A 829 -9.33 37.08 -17.22
CA GLY A 829 -8.91 37.04 -18.62
C GLY A 829 -9.88 36.42 -19.63
N LEU A 830 -11.02 35.86 -19.22
CA LEU A 830 -12.06 35.39 -20.14
C LEU A 830 -13.20 36.42 -20.20
N ARG A 831 -12.93 37.60 -20.77
CA ARG A 831 -14.05 38.40 -21.32
C ARG A 831 -14.56 37.66 -22.55
N PRO A 832 -15.85 37.32 -22.65
CA PRO A 832 -16.42 36.89 -23.91
C PRO A 832 -16.46 38.12 -24.82
N GLU A 833 -15.53 38.22 -25.76
CA GLU A 833 -15.86 38.94 -26.98
C GLU A 833 -16.84 38.08 -27.79
N ASP A 834 -17.83 38.77 -28.32
CA ASP A 834 -18.94 38.31 -29.13
C ASP A 834 -20.08 37.58 -28.42
N GLY A 835 -21.04 38.42 -28.00
CA GLY A 835 -22.39 38.02 -27.69
C GLY A 835 -23.02 37.22 -28.84
N ARG A 836 -23.30 35.95 -28.57
CA ARG A 836 -24.44 35.25 -29.17
C ARG A 836 -25.24 34.60 -28.05
N ARG A 837 -26.41 35.18 -27.79
CA ARG A 837 -27.48 34.58 -26.99
C ARG A 837 -27.77 33.17 -27.52
N GLU A 838 -27.44 32.13 -26.76
CA GLU A 838 -28.05 30.82 -26.97
C GLU A 838 -29.52 30.92 -26.59
N ARG A 839 -30.39 30.74 -27.58
CA ARG A 839 -31.83 30.53 -27.37
C ARG A 839 -32.03 29.14 -26.74
N PRO A 840 -32.99 28.97 -25.82
CA PRO A 840 -33.33 27.66 -25.29
C PRO A 840 -33.90 26.78 -26.41
N ARG A 841 -33.31 25.60 -26.63
CA ARG A 841 -33.89 24.57 -27.51
C ARG A 841 -35.09 23.95 -26.81
N GLY A 842 -36.25 24.57 -27.02
CA GLY A 842 -37.56 23.97 -26.84
C GLY A 842 -37.87 22.98 -27.96
N ALA A 843 -38.68 21.99 -27.62
CA ALA A 843 -39.21 20.95 -28.48
C ALA A 843 -39.85 21.48 -29.77
N GLU A 844 -39.54 20.85 -30.90
CA GLU A 844 -40.48 20.57 -32.01
C GLU A 844 -39.74 19.91 -33.18
N ALA A 845 -40.08 18.65 -33.48
CA ALA A 845 -40.09 18.10 -34.84
C ALA A 845 -40.70 16.68 -34.84
N ARG A 846 -42.01 16.59 -34.62
CA ARG A 846 -42.83 15.56 -35.28
C ARG A 846 -43.48 16.23 -36.48
N ARG A 847 -43.10 15.81 -37.70
CA ARG A 847 -43.88 15.80 -38.97
C ARG A 847 -42.93 15.86 -40.18
N ARG A 848 -42.54 14.70 -40.69
CA ARG A 848 -42.95 14.14 -41.98
C ARG A 848 -42.22 12.83 -42.21
#